data_AF-A0A1X7JMV7-F1
#
_entry.id   AF-A0A1X7JMV7-F1
#
_cell.length_a   1.000
_cell.length_b   1.000
_cell.length_c   1.000
_cell.angle_alpha   90.00
_cell.angle_beta   90.00
_cell.angle_gamma   90.00
#
_symmetry.space_group_name_H-M   'P 1'
#
loop_
_entity.id
_entity.type
_entity.pdbx_description
1 polymer ?
#
loop_
_entity_poly.entity_id
_entity_poly.type
_entity_poly.pdbx_seq_one_letter_code
_entity_poly.pdbx_strand_id
1 'polypeptide(L)'
;MRTMKRFLQVLSLMAVTAVVVTVSPSGTLVQTSEAAITQQSNLVVQRSFEVTALGDIWAEGERERRLINARKIFQPTGLYAQPNEQLEIEVSGNKPITAVIGTHRHDNEWAISYPLQPGTNTISSPNGGLLSFDNSNNEGSIHVNVVSGGSPVPFFVLGKHTKADWQAMMSAYPHAPSVVLQSERALLVFTYASAQNHILNQDPVPVLQTYDTFIGAQDNISGQSNSDPDSRHRLDKHLIGVIEQPNYTGGAYAYASWDGAIMPTSTGANADALDLTRMGWGQYHEAGHLRQQAPWTWGEMTEVTVNIYSLAAKKALKPTEPARSQGEYLAAFTFVDQPTKNFSDSNSKLEMLWQLNLAFGDNFYPALHRLYREMANNDLPTTDDQKKQAFILNTSKVAQYDLTPFFDKWGLPATNETKNKIHALNLPLLTAPIWFGSEYNIIKPTDGMDKVKVIIGVTTNSQETSNAYNAAVNAFDGDTNSIWHSEWNKQNQFPFHITAKYANPLTINKLTYLPRQSQENGIITNYKILTSLDGVTFNEIATGTWAKDNTEKTATFTPTLAKYVRLEVPQGGGANGYASASEIKIFETDPVTTYLSDMDWFSATIGWGTIQKDRSVDGNTLKLNNKTYAKGLGTHAHSEIVYKLDGQYTSFAALVGVDNEVGTVGSVEFQVVVDNQVLFSSGVMHNDVEPKEVNVNLSGKNELKLIVTDGGDGINSDHADWVNARLIN
;
A
#
# COMPACT_ATOMS: atom_id res chain seq x y z
N MET A 1 -0.66 -28.78 -68.63
CA MET A 1 -0.47 -27.46 -69.26
C MET A 1 -0.03 -26.50 -68.14
N ARG A 2 1.27 -26.14 -68.05
CA ARG A 2 1.88 -24.88 -68.58
C ARG A 2 1.14 -23.65 -68.03
N THR A 3 1.71 -22.72 -67.22
CA THR A 3 2.99 -21.96 -67.25
C THR A 3 3.07 -21.17 -65.92
N MET A 4 4.14 -21.08 -65.10
CA MET A 4 5.52 -20.57 -65.22
C MET A 4 5.69 -19.02 -65.27
N LYS A 5 6.26 -18.42 -64.19
CA LYS A 5 7.13 -17.21 -64.05
C LYS A 5 7.28 -16.92 -62.52
N ARG A 6 8.38 -17.15 -61.77
CA ARG A 6 9.79 -16.67 -61.71
C ARG A 6 10.00 -15.16 -61.42
N PHE A 7 10.55 -14.85 -60.22
CA PHE A 7 11.60 -13.87 -59.87
C PHE A 7 12.16 -14.27 -58.48
N LEU A 8 13.36 -14.85 -58.34
CA LEU A 8 14.74 -14.32 -58.29
C LEU A 8 15.26 -14.15 -56.83
N GLN A 9 15.97 -15.17 -56.34
CA GLN A 9 16.88 -15.11 -55.20
C GLN A 9 18.30 -14.80 -55.72
N VAL A 10 19.00 -13.87 -55.09
CA VAL A 10 20.42 -13.61 -55.34
C VAL A 10 21.23 -14.32 -54.25
N LEU A 11 21.95 -15.37 -54.66
CA LEU A 11 23.12 -15.90 -53.95
C LEU A 11 24.34 -15.08 -54.36
N SER A 12 25.17 -14.67 -53.40
CA SER A 12 26.55 -14.25 -53.67
C SER A 12 27.52 -15.01 -52.76
N LEU A 13 28.20 -15.97 -53.42
CA LEU A 13 29.50 -16.58 -53.15
C LEU A 13 30.38 -15.89 -52.08
N MET A 14 30.78 -16.64 -51.05
CA MET A 14 32.01 -16.36 -50.30
C MET A 14 33.19 -16.97 -51.06
N ALA A 15 34.11 -16.12 -51.53
CA ALA A 15 35.40 -16.51 -52.06
C ALA A 15 36.38 -16.73 -50.91
N VAL A 16 36.97 -17.93 -50.82
CA VAL A 16 38.09 -18.24 -49.93
C VAL A 16 39.37 -17.83 -50.64
N THR A 17 39.98 -16.72 -50.23
CA THR A 17 41.36 -16.39 -50.58
C THR A 17 42.31 -16.86 -49.49
N ALA A 18 43.09 -17.89 -49.79
CA ALA A 18 44.23 -18.32 -48.99
C ALA A 18 45.33 -17.24 -49.04
N VAL A 19 45.73 -16.73 -47.88
CA VAL A 19 46.92 -15.89 -47.73
C VAL A 19 48.09 -16.78 -47.33
N VAL A 20 49.10 -16.85 -48.19
CA VAL A 20 50.39 -17.47 -47.93
C VAL A 20 51.15 -16.61 -46.92
N VAL A 21 51.54 -17.18 -45.78
CA VAL A 21 52.38 -16.53 -44.78
C VAL A 21 53.84 -16.64 -45.23
N THR A 22 54.44 -15.52 -45.64
CA THR A 22 55.90 -15.37 -45.72
C THR A 22 56.41 -14.81 -44.39
N VAL A 23 57.23 -15.59 -43.70
CA VAL A 23 57.88 -15.20 -42.44
C VAL A 23 59.03 -14.24 -42.74
N SER A 24 59.09 -13.12 -42.04
CA SER A 24 60.29 -12.28 -41.92
C SER A 24 60.45 -11.87 -40.45
N PRO A 25 61.65 -11.98 -39.84
CA PRO A 25 61.82 -11.79 -38.41
C PRO A 25 62.29 -10.36 -38.13
N SER A 26 61.44 -9.52 -37.54
CA SER A 26 61.81 -8.42 -36.63
C SER A 26 60.62 -7.50 -36.36
N GLY A 27 60.38 -7.17 -35.08
CA GLY A 27 59.55 -6.04 -34.67
C GLY A 27 58.18 -6.40 -34.06
N THR A 28 58.12 -6.30 -32.73
CA THR A 28 56.99 -5.78 -31.93
C THR A 28 55.56 -6.20 -32.31
N LEU A 29 55.00 -7.17 -31.58
CA LEU A 29 53.57 -7.44 -31.51
C LEU A 29 52.93 -6.64 -30.36
N VAL A 30 52.59 -5.38 -30.61
CA VAL A 30 51.53 -4.68 -29.87
C VAL A 30 50.66 -3.97 -30.90
N GLN A 31 49.88 -4.73 -31.63
CA GLN A 31 48.72 -4.20 -32.35
C GLN A 31 47.79 -5.34 -32.72
N THR A 32 46.49 -5.09 -32.54
CA THR A 32 45.32 -5.85 -33.02
C THR A 32 44.71 -6.89 -32.07
N SER A 33 44.00 -6.40 -31.05
CA SER A 33 42.72 -7.00 -30.61
C SER A 33 41.51 -6.06 -30.83
N GLU A 34 41.70 -4.73 -30.84
CA GLU A 34 40.61 -3.76 -31.08
C GLU A 34 40.07 -3.77 -32.53
N ALA A 35 40.90 -4.08 -33.54
CA ALA A 35 40.51 -4.02 -34.95
C ALA A 35 39.67 -5.22 -35.44
N ALA A 36 39.62 -6.31 -34.69
CA ALA A 36 38.93 -7.54 -35.10
C ALA A 36 37.44 -7.60 -34.70
N ILE A 37 36.99 -6.70 -33.81
CA ILE A 37 35.61 -6.66 -33.30
C ILE A 37 34.75 -5.65 -34.10
N THR A 38 35.37 -4.86 -34.99
CA THR A 38 34.78 -3.70 -35.66
C THR A 38 33.99 -4.04 -36.94
N GLN A 39 33.03 -4.97 -36.87
CA GLN A 39 32.03 -5.17 -37.94
C GLN A 39 30.57 -5.03 -37.49
N GLN A 40 30.31 -4.76 -36.21
CA GLN A 40 29.02 -4.26 -35.71
C GLN A 40 29.22 -2.88 -35.10
N SER A 41 28.53 -1.86 -35.62
CA SER A 41 28.68 -0.45 -35.21
C SER A 41 28.42 -0.21 -33.72
N ASN A 42 27.68 -1.11 -33.05
CA ASN A 42 27.26 -0.97 -31.66
C ASN A 42 28.28 -1.48 -30.62
N LEU A 43 29.36 -2.13 -31.05
CA LEU A 43 30.41 -2.68 -30.15
C LEU A 43 31.70 -1.85 -30.16
N VAL A 44 31.70 -0.69 -30.82
CA VAL A 44 32.87 0.21 -30.83
C VAL A 44 33.08 0.78 -29.43
N VAL A 45 34.29 0.60 -28.90
CA VAL A 45 34.70 1.13 -27.59
C VAL A 45 34.67 2.66 -27.65
N GLN A 46 33.81 3.27 -26.85
CA GLN A 46 33.72 4.71 -26.73
C GLN A 46 34.89 5.23 -25.88
N ARG A 47 35.67 6.17 -26.41
CA ARG A 47 36.76 6.85 -25.69
C ARG A 47 36.60 8.36 -25.61
N SER A 48 35.67 8.92 -26.38
CA SER A 48 35.32 10.34 -26.38
C SER A 48 33.92 10.51 -25.77
N PHE A 49 33.80 11.43 -24.82
CA PHE A 49 32.64 11.58 -23.95
C PHE A 49 32.23 13.04 -23.85
N GLU A 50 30.93 13.29 -23.99
CA GLU A 50 30.30 14.54 -23.53
C GLU A 50 29.80 14.31 -22.11
N VAL A 51 30.58 14.74 -21.12
CA VAL A 51 30.26 14.53 -19.70
C VAL A 51 29.33 15.65 -19.24
N THR A 52 28.07 15.33 -19.02
CA THR A 52 27.02 16.30 -18.67
C THR A 52 27.10 16.74 -17.21
N ALA A 53 26.72 17.98 -16.92
CA ALA A 53 26.73 18.53 -15.58
C ALA A 53 25.55 18.01 -14.73
N LEU A 54 25.87 17.24 -13.68
CA LEU A 54 24.89 16.59 -12.81
C LEU A 54 24.64 17.35 -11.48
N GLY A 55 25.49 18.30 -11.13
CA GLY A 55 25.48 18.99 -9.84
C GLY A 55 26.30 18.28 -8.77
N ASP A 56 26.50 18.93 -7.63
CA ASP A 56 27.25 18.34 -6.51
C ASP A 56 26.38 17.33 -5.73
N ILE A 57 26.91 16.12 -5.54
CA ILE A 57 26.18 15.00 -4.91
C ILE A 57 25.73 15.30 -3.47
N TRP A 58 26.46 16.13 -2.72
CA TRP A 58 26.14 16.49 -1.34
C TRP A 58 25.09 17.58 -1.30
N ALA A 59 25.24 18.60 -2.16
CA ALA A 59 24.24 19.64 -2.33
C ALA A 59 22.88 19.07 -2.74
N GLU A 60 22.86 18.05 -3.61
CA GLU A 60 21.63 17.35 -3.98
C GLU A 60 20.99 16.60 -2.79
N GLY A 61 21.79 15.96 -1.93
CA GLY A 61 21.28 15.31 -0.73
C GLY A 61 20.72 16.28 0.30
N GLU A 62 21.38 17.41 0.50
CA GLU A 62 20.89 18.49 1.37
C GLU A 62 19.62 19.13 0.80
N ARG A 63 19.53 19.34 -0.51
CA ARG A 63 18.33 19.85 -1.19
C ARG A 63 17.14 18.92 -0.99
N GLU A 64 17.36 17.61 -1.10
CA GLU A 64 16.32 16.60 -0.95
C GLU A 64 15.99 16.26 0.51
N ARG A 65 16.83 16.71 1.45
CA ARG A 65 16.77 16.40 2.88
C ARG A 65 17.03 14.92 3.20
N ARG A 66 17.86 14.26 2.40
CA ARG A 66 18.09 12.81 2.50
C ARG A 66 18.80 12.43 3.80
N LEU A 67 18.46 11.26 4.33
CA LEU A 67 19.19 10.61 5.43
C LEU A 67 20.59 10.16 4.97
N ILE A 68 20.65 9.50 3.81
CA ILE A 68 21.90 9.27 3.07
C ILE A 68 22.11 10.46 2.14
N ASN A 69 22.90 11.42 2.58
CA ASN A 69 23.02 12.73 1.93
C ASN A 69 23.96 12.78 0.71
N ALA A 70 24.47 11.64 0.23
CA ALA A 70 25.22 11.57 -1.02
C ALA A 70 25.03 10.23 -1.72
N ARG A 71 25.06 10.26 -3.06
CA ARG A 71 25.10 9.09 -3.94
C ARG A 71 26.34 9.20 -4.82
N LYS A 72 27.39 8.46 -4.50
CA LYS A 72 28.71 8.47 -5.16
C LYS A 72 28.70 7.65 -6.45
N ILE A 73 27.73 7.93 -7.31
CA ILE A 73 27.56 7.33 -8.62
C ILE A 73 27.84 8.39 -9.68
N PHE A 74 28.81 8.09 -10.54
CA PHE A 74 29.37 9.02 -11.52
C PHE A 74 29.11 8.51 -12.95
N GLN A 75 29.35 9.35 -13.96
CA GLN A 75 29.08 8.98 -15.35
C GLN A 75 30.06 7.89 -15.83
N PRO A 76 29.58 6.68 -16.16
CA PRO A 76 30.45 5.55 -16.49
C PRO A 76 31.05 5.69 -17.89
N THR A 77 32.26 5.16 -18.09
CA THR A 77 32.93 5.15 -19.41
C THR A 77 32.88 3.80 -20.12
N GLY A 78 32.66 2.70 -19.38
CA GLY A 78 32.87 1.34 -19.88
C GLY A 78 34.35 0.93 -20.00
N LEU A 79 35.27 1.70 -19.39
CA LEU A 79 36.69 1.40 -19.35
C LEU A 79 37.12 1.00 -17.92
N TYR A 80 38.03 0.05 -17.83
CA TYR A 80 38.64 -0.43 -16.60
C TYR A 80 40.15 -0.19 -16.66
N ALA A 81 40.68 0.52 -15.67
CA ALA A 81 42.11 0.72 -15.48
C ALA A 81 42.70 -0.44 -14.69
N GLN A 82 43.76 -1.06 -15.20
CA GLN A 82 44.53 -2.04 -14.44
C GLN A 82 45.29 -1.37 -13.29
N PRO A 83 45.65 -2.11 -12.21
CA PRO A 83 46.53 -1.61 -11.16
C PRO A 83 47.79 -0.96 -11.73
N ASN A 84 48.01 0.31 -11.38
CA ASN A 84 49.12 1.16 -11.82
C ASN A 84 49.19 1.46 -13.33
N GLU A 85 48.13 1.18 -14.09
CA GLU A 85 48.04 1.58 -15.49
C GLU A 85 48.00 3.11 -15.61
N GLN A 86 48.77 3.67 -16.54
CA GLN A 86 48.69 5.08 -16.89
C GLN A 86 47.57 5.31 -17.91
N LEU A 87 46.64 6.17 -17.55
CA LEU A 87 45.60 6.71 -18.43
C LEU A 87 46.00 8.11 -18.89
N GLU A 88 45.97 8.35 -20.19
CA GLU A 88 46.10 9.69 -20.76
C GLU A 88 44.71 10.22 -21.13
N ILE A 89 44.32 11.34 -20.53
CA ILE A 89 42.99 11.94 -20.67
C ILE A 89 43.13 13.39 -21.10
N GLU A 90 42.51 13.75 -22.22
CA GLU A 90 42.42 15.11 -22.72
C GLU A 90 41.06 15.73 -22.34
N VAL A 91 41.08 16.89 -21.68
CA VAL A 91 39.89 17.62 -21.26
C VAL A 91 39.79 18.93 -22.02
N SER A 92 38.64 19.16 -22.66
CA SER A 92 38.34 20.42 -23.33
C SER A 92 37.59 21.39 -22.41
N GLY A 93 37.73 22.69 -22.67
CA GLY A 93 37.05 23.73 -21.91
C GLY A 93 37.79 24.12 -20.62
N ASN A 94 37.14 24.90 -19.75
CA ASN A 94 37.76 25.48 -18.56
C ASN A 94 37.00 25.20 -17.24
N LYS A 95 35.93 24.41 -17.30
CA LYS A 95 35.17 24.00 -16.12
C LYS A 95 35.87 22.84 -15.40
N PRO A 96 35.81 22.77 -14.05
CA PRO A 96 36.39 21.67 -13.30
C PRO A 96 35.65 20.36 -13.61
N ILE A 97 36.41 19.27 -13.69
CA ILE A 97 35.90 17.90 -13.84
C ILE A 97 36.84 16.94 -13.11
N THR A 98 36.29 15.85 -12.58
CA THR A 98 37.05 14.86 -11.83
C THR A 98 36.94 13.51 -12.54
N ALA A 99 38.08 12.83 -12.74
CA ALA A 99 38.08 11.40 -13.05
C ALA A 99 38.04 10.60 -11.75
N VAL A 100 37.26 9.52 -11.73
CA VAL A 100 37.16 8.61 -10.59
C VAL A 100 37.53 7.21 -11.07
N ILE A 101 38.49 6.57 -10.40
CA ILE A 101 38.90 5.19 -10.69
C ILE A 101 38.52 4.32 -9.49
N GLY A 102 37.64 3.35 -9.75
CA GLY A 102 37.11 2.40 -8.76
C GLY A 102 35.63 2.65 -8.43
N THR A 103 34.98 1.62 -7.91
CA THR A 103 33.61 1.65 -7.39
C THR A 103 33.63 1.03 -6.00
N HIS A 104 33.57 1.87 -4.96
CA HIS A 104 33.60 1.42 -3.58
C HIS A 104 32.44 0.44 -3.30
N ARG A 105 32.69 -0.58 -2.45
CA ARG A 105 31.86 -1.78 -2.21
C ARG A 105 31.95 -2.85 -3.29
N HIS A 106 32.04 -2.49 -4.57
CA HIS A 106 32.37 -3.46 -5.61
C HIS A 106 33.84 -3.86 -5.52
N ASP A 107 34.69 -2.84 -5.42
CA ASP A 107 36.08 -2.95 -5.09
C ASP A 107 36.26 -2.99 -3.57
N ASN A 108 37.30 -3.70 -3.10
CA ASN A 108 37.63 -3.74 -1.67
C ASN A 108 38.09 -2.37 -1.14
N GLU A 109 38.65 -1.55 -2.03
CA GLU A 109 39.25 -0.25 -1.71
C GLU A 109 38.32 0.90 -2.12
N TRP A 110 38.53 2.06 -1.52
CA TRP A 110 37.82 3.28 -1.94
C TRP A 110 38.27 3.73 -3.32
N ALA A 111 37.31 4.24 -4.10
CA ALA A 111 37.60 4.87 -5.38
C ALA A 111 38.50 6.11 -5.19
N ILE A 112 39.44 6.32 -6.12
CA ILE A 112 40.35 7.47 -6.09
C ILE A 112 39.87 8.53 -7.06
N SER A 113 39.78 9.77 -6.58
CA SER A 113 39.34 10.94 -7.36
C SER A 113 40.53 11.78 -7.82
N TYR A 114 40.54 12.16 -9.10
CA TYR A 114 41.58 12.94 -9.75
C TYR A 114 40.96 14.19 -10.39
N PRO A 115 41.10 15.37 -9.77
CA PRO A 115 40.73 16.63 -10.41
C PRO A 115 41.55 16.81 -11.70
N LEU A 116 40.88 16.98 -12.82
CA LEU A 116 41.52 17.15 -14.12
C LEU A 116 41.65 18.63 -14.48
N GLN A 117 42.73 18.96 -15.16
CA GLN A 117 42.97 20.29 -15.73
C GLN A 117 42.63 20.31 -17.22
N PRO A 118 42.29 21.48 -17.80
CA PRO A 118 42.20 21.62 -19.25
C PRO A 118 43.47 21.14 -19.97
N GLY A 119 43.31 20.41 -21.07
CA GLY A 119 44.40 19.77 -21.82
C GLY A 119 44.68 18.34 -21.35
N THR A 120 45.91 17.88 -21.55
CA THR A 120 46.32 16.49 -21.28
C THR A 120 46.61 16.28 -19.80
N ASN A 121 46.05 15.20 -19.25
CA ASN A 121 46.25 14.72 -17.88
C ASN A 121 46.74 13.27 -17.94
N THR A 122 47.66 12.91 -17.05
CA THR A 122 48.07 11.51 -16.86
C THR A 122 47.74 11.09 -15.44
N ILE A 123 46.92 10.04 -15.30
CA ILE A 123 46.47 9.52 -14.00
C ILE A 123 46.70 8.02 -13.91
N SER A 124 46.82 7.49 -12.69
CA SER A 124 46.96 6.05 -12.43
C SER A 124 46.48 5.71 -11.03
N SER A 125 45.76 4.61 -10.87
CA SER A 125 45.31 4.08 -9.57
C SER A 125 46.12 2.84 -9.18
N PRO A 126 46.68 2.75 -7.96
CA PRO A 126 47.39 1.56 -7.50
C PRO A 126 46.50 0.31 -7.47
N ASN A 127 45.20 0.48 -7.31
CA ASN A 127 44.24 -0.63 -7.18
C ASN A 127 43.53 -0.95 -8.52
N GLY A 128 43.65 -0.08 -9.53
CA GLY A 128 42.82 -0.16 -10.73
C GLY A 128 41.35 0.12 -10.42
N GLY A 129 40.46 -0.19 -11.37
CA GLY A 129 39.02 -0.04 -11.22
C GLY A 129 38.34 0.57 -12.45
N LEU A 130 37.00 0.61 -12.42
CA LEU A 130 36.20 1.28 -13.44
C LEU A 130 36.50 2.78 -13.48
N LEU A 131 36.69 3.33 -14.67
CA LEU A 131 36.83 4.77 -14.91
C LEU A 131 35.46 5.41 -15.08
N SER A 132 35.21 6.46 -14.32
CA SER A 132 34.01 7.31 -14.42
C SER A 132 34.39 8.78 -14.34
N PHE A 133 33.49 9.67 -14.78
CA PHE A 133 33.67 11.11 -14.66
C PHE A 133 32.60 11.76 -13.79
N ASP A 134 33.05 12.64 -12.91
CA ASP A 134 32.21 13.53 -12.10
C ASP A 134 32.30 14.95 -12.64
N ASN A 135 31.18 15.40 -13.21
CA ASN A 135 30.96 16.80 -13.59
C ASN A 135 29.95 17.41 -12.60
N SER A 136 30.47 17.82 -11.44
CA SER A 136 29.72 18.41 -10.34
C SER A 136 29.29 19.86 -10.56
N ASN A 137 29.53 20.40 -11.76
CA ASN A 137 28.96 21.69 -12.15
C ASN A 137 27.43 21.59 -12.25
N ASN A 138 26.73 22.72 -12.15
CA ASN A 138 25.26 22.75 -12.23
C ASN A 138 24.70 22.64 -13.66
N GLU A 139 25.48 23.09 -14.65
CA GLU A 139 25.05 23.16 -16.05
C GLU A 139 26.21 23.02 -17.06
N GLY A 140 25.85 22.63 -18.28
CA GLY A 140 26.76 22.43 -19.42
C GLY A 140 27.23 20.98 -19.58
N SER A 141 28.11 20.77 -20.55
CA SER A 141 28.87 19.53 -20.73
C SER A 141 30.36 19.85 -20.85
N ILE A 142 31.19 18.86 -20.60
CA ILE A 142 32.64 18.92 -20.76
C ILE A 142 33.04 17.77 -21.66
N HIS A 143 33.72 18.09 -22.77
CA HIS A 143 34.24 17.07 -23.67
C HIS A 143 35.52 16.48 -23.09
N VAL A 144 35.55 15.16 -22.96
CA VAL A 144 36.69 14.40 -22.44
C VAL A 144 37.05 13.28 -23.41
N ASN A 145 38.33 13.12 -23.70
CA ASN A 145 38.84 12.07 -24.57
C ASN A 145 39.89 11.23 -23.82
N VAL A 146 39.66 9.92 -23.67
CA VAL A 146 40.62 8.97 -23.10
C VAL A 146 41.54 8.52 -24.23
N VAL A 147 42.69 9.20 -24.36
CA VAL A 147 43.65 9.03 -25.45
C VAL A 147 44.32 7.67 -25.40
N SER A 148 44.71 7.22 -24.21
CA SER A 148 45.35 5.91 -24.03
C SER A 148 45.10 5.31 -22.64
N GLY A 149 45.30 3.99 -22.55
CA GLY A 149 44.99 3.18 -21.37
C GLY A 149 43.49 2.88 -21.22
N GLY A 150 43.17 2.00 -20.29
CA GLY A 150 41.80 1.57 -20.00
C GLY A 150 41.35 0.49 -20.98
N SER A 151 41.12 -0.70 -20.43
CA SER A 151 40.58 -1.83 -21.18
C SER A 151 39.04 -1.79 -21.16
N PRO A 152 38.36 -2.11 -22.28
CA PRO A 152 36.90 -2.16 -22.30
C PRO A 152 36.35 -3.28 -21.42
N VAL A 153 35.17 -3.04 -20.85
CA VAL A 153 34.35 -4.04 -20.16
C VAL A 153 32.99 -4.19 -20.84
N PRO A 154 32.24 -5.28 -20.62
CA PRO A 154 30.85 -5.35 -21.09
C PRO A 154 30.02 -4.21 -20.47
N PHE A 155 29.58 -3.28 -21.31
CA PHE A 155 28.83 -2.10 -20.91
C PHE A 155 27.53 -1.97 -21.70
N PHE A 156 26.43 -2.43 -21.10
CA PHE A 156 25.10 -2.40 -21.69
C PHE A 156 24.39 -1.08 -21.36
N VAL A 157 23.71 -0.48 -22.34
CA VAL A 157 22.97 0.78 -22.18
C VAL A 157 21.58 0.59 -22.79
N LEU A 158 20.54 0.76 -21.96
CA LEU A 158 19.16 0.63 -22.38
C LEU A 158 18.85 1.61 -23.53
N GLY A 159 18.13 1.15 -24.54
CA GLY A 159 17.80 1.93 -25.73
C GLY A 159 18.92 2.06 -26.77
N LYS A 160 20.18 1.75 -26.41
CA LYS A 160 21.33 1.70 -27.33
C LYS A 160 21.66 0.27 -27.76
N HIS A 161 21.64 -0.68 -26.83
CA HIS A 161 22.10 -2.05 -27.05
C HIS A 161 20.94 -3.06 -27.04
N THR A 162 21.10 -4.15 -27.80
CA THR A 162 20.17 -5.29 -27.88
C THR A 162 20.70 -6.50 -27.12
N LYS A 163 19.86 -7.53 -26.90
CA LYS A 163 20.31 -8.82 -26.34
C LYS A 163 21.48 -9.45 -27.13
N ALA A 164 21.50 -9.29 -28.46
CA ALA A 164 22.60 -9.80 -29.27
C ALA A 164 23.91 -9.03 -29.00
N ASP A 165 23.83 -7.70 -28.87
CA ASP A 165 24.97 -6.86 -28.48
C ASP A 165 25.48 -7.26 -27.09
N TRP A 166 24.58 -7.51 -26.14
CA TRP A 166 24.92 -8.00 -24.79
C TRP A 166 25.75 -9.29 -24.83
N GLN A 167 25.27 -10.30 -25.55
CA GLN A 167 25.99 -11.57 -25.69
C GLN A 167 27.34 -11.41 -26.39
N ALA A 168 27.41 -10.52 -27.38
CA ALA A 168 28.65 -10.20 -28.08
C ALA A 168 29.66 -9.48 -27.17
N MET A 169 29.23 -8.50 -26.36
CA MET A 169 30.08 -7.81 -25.38
C MET A 169 30.67 -8.79 -24.35
N MET A 170 29.83 -9.65 -23.78
CA MET A 170 30.29 -10.67 -22.84
C MET A 170 31.32 -11.59 -23.48
N SER A 171 31.06 -12.05 -24.72
CA SER A 171 32.00 -12.90 -25.46
C SER A 171 33.32 -12.21 -25.83
N ALA A 172 33.27 -10.90 -26.12
CA ALA A 172 34.43 -10.11 -26.52
C ALA A 172 35.39 -9.81 -25.35
N TYR A 173 34.86 -9.71 -24.13
CA TYR A 173 35.63 -9.33 -22.95
C TYR A 173 35.53 -10.37 -21.82
N PRO A 174 35.93 -11.64 -22.07
CA PRO A 174 35.71 -12.74 -21.13
C PRO A 174 36.55 -12.67 -19.84
N HIS A 175 37.50 -11.74 -19.78
CA HIS A 175 38.40 -11.52 -18.65
C HIS A 175 38.19 -10.14 -17.99
N ALA A 176 37.13 -9.42 -18.35
CA ALA A 176 36.79 -8.16 -17.70
C ALA A 176 36.52 -8.40 -16.20
N PRO A 177 37.07 -7.57 -15.28
CA PRO A 177 36.79 -7.72 -13.84
C PRO A 177 35.33 -7.41 -13.50
N SER A 178 34.75 -6.43 -14.21
CA SER A 178 33.42 -5.89 -13.95
C SER A 178 32.57 -5.86 -15.21
N VAL A 179 31.27 -5.69 -15.01
CA VAL A 179 30.22 -5.49 -15.99
C VAL A 179 29.39 -4.30 -15.53
N VAL A 180 28.98 -3.48 -16.48
CA VAL A 180 28.12 -2.31 -16.23
C VAL A 180 26.84 -2.43 -17.05
N LEU A 181 25.69 -2.25 -16.41
CA LEU A 181 24.41 -2.09 -17.11
C LEU A 181 23.78 -0.77 -16.69
N GLN A 182 23.39 0.05 -17.67
CA GLN A 182 22.84 1.39 -17.43
C GLN A 182 21.45 1.52 -18.03
N SER A 183 20.52 2.04 -17.24
CA SER A 183 19.20 2.50 -17.68
C SER A 183 19.13 4.03 -17.67
N GLU A 184 17.93 4.61 -17.83
CA GLU A 184 17.76 6.07 -17.67
C GLU A 184 17.96 6.50 -16.21
N ARG A 185 17.63 5.63 -15.25
CA ARG A 185 17.62 5.96 -13.82
C ARG A 185 18.59 5.15 -12.95
N ALA A 186 19.17 4.06 -13.45
CA ALA A 186 19.99 3.14 -12.68
C ALA A 186 21.35 2.85 -13.32
N LEU A 187 22.34 2.59 -12.47
CA LEU A 187 23.66 2.06 -12.85
C LEU A 187 23.93 0.79 -12.04
N LEU A 188 23.96 -0.35 -12.73
CA LEU A 188 24.26 -1.66 -12.15
C LEU A 188 25.74 -1.97 -12.36
N VAL A 189 26.49 -2.22 -11.28
CA VAL A 189 27.91 -2.59 -11.32
C VAL A 189 28.11 -3.96 -10.66
N PHE A 190 28.49 -4.94 -11.48
CA PHE A 190 28.58 -6.35 -11.08
C PHE A 190 29.87 -6.96 -11.60
N THR A 191 30.27 -8.08 -11.03
CA THR A 191 31.38 -8.89 -11.50
C THR A 191 30.98 -9.58 -12.80
N TYR A 192 31.96 -9.83 -13.67
CA TYR A 192 31.71 -10.61 -14.87
C TYR A 192 31.14 -12.00 -14.57
N ALA A 193 31.59 -12.64 -13.49
CA ALA A 193 31.10 -13.95 -13.06
C ALA A 193 29.61 -13.92 -12.69
N SER A 194 29.17 -12.92 -11.91
CA SER A 194 27.75 -12.77 -11.56
C SER A 194 26.89 -12.50 -12.79
N ALA A 195 27.35 -11.63 -13.69
CA ALA A 195 26.65 -11.37 -14.95
C ALA A 195 26.55 -12.63 -15.83
N GLN A 196 27.64 -13.40 -15.94
CA GLN A 196 27.68 -14.67 -16.66
C GLN A 196 26.66 -15.68 -16.11
N ASN A 197 26.54 -15.77 -14.79
CA ASN A 197 25.69 -16.74 -14.12
C ASN A 197 24.20 -16.35 -14.12
N HIS A 198 23.89 -15.05 -14.05
CA HIS A 198 22.54 -14.60 -13.72
C HIS A 198 21.82 -13.89 -14.87
N ILE A 199 22.53 -13.21 -15.79
CA ILE A 199 21.87 -12.40 -16.84
C ILE A 199 22.37 -12.66 -18.28
N LEU A 200 23.48 -13.38 -18.49
CA LEU A 200 24.02 -13.68 -19.83
C LEU A 200 22.99 -14.31 -20.78
N ASN A 201 22.18 -15.24 -20.26
CA ASN A 201 21.18 -15.96 -21.05
C ASN A 201 19.82 -15.24 -21.11
N GLN A 202 19.66 -14.17 -20.32
CA GLN A 202 18.45 -13.35 -20.27
C GLN A 202 18.55 -12.16 -21.23
N ASP A 203 17.45 -11.41 -21.36
CA ASP A 203 17.49 -10.09 -22.00
C ASP A 203 17.67 -9.02 -20.91
N PRO A 204 18.73 -8.20 -20.94
CA PRO A 204 18.90 -7.11 -19.98
C PRO A 204 17.84 -6.01 -20.09
N VAL A 205 17.14 -5.89 -21.23
CA VAL A 205 16.18 -4.80 -21.47
C VAL A 205 15.04 -4.80 -20.44
N PRO A 206 14.28 -5.90 -20.25
CA PRO A 206 13.26 -5.98 -19.21
C PRO A 206 13.78 -5.70 -17.79
N VAL A 207 14.98 -6.17 -17.44
CA VAL A 207 15.58 -5.94 -16.12
C VAL A 207 15.77 -4.45 -15.86
N LEU A 208 16.38 -3.74 -16.81
CA LEU A 208 16.63 -2.29 -16.69
C LEU A 208 15.34 -1.46 -16.77
N GLN A 209 14.36 -1.88 -17.57
CA GLN A 209 13.03 -1.24 -17.59
C GLN A 209 12.29 -1.38 -16.25
N THR A 210 12.46 -2.52 -15.57
CA THR A 210 11.93 -2.71 -14.21
C THR A 210 12.56 -1.73 -13.23
N TYR A 211 13.89 -1.54 -13.28
CA TYR A 211 14.58 -0.51 -12.50
C TYR A 211 14.03 0.89 -12.77
N ASP A 212 13.93 1.29 -14.04
CA ASP A 212 13.37 2.60 -14.40
C ASP A 212 11.93 2.79 -13.89
N THR A 213 11.12 1.73 -13.97
CA THR A 213 9.71 1.75 -13.53
C THR A 213 9.60 1.99 -12.03
N PHE A 214 10.29 1.18 -11.21
CA PHE A 214 10.15 1.32 -9.77
C PHE A 214 10.86 2.56 -9.24
N ILE A 215 12.03 2.93 -9.79
CA ILE A 215 12.72 4.16 -9.38
C ILE A 215 11.85 5.38 -9.71
N GLY A 216 11.16 5.36 -10.86
CA GLY A 216 10.18 6.39 -11.20
C GLY A 216 9.01 6.49 -10.21
N ALA A 217 8.51 5.36 -9.71
CA ALA A 217 7.49 5.36 -8.67
C ALA A 217 8.02 5.98 -7.37
N GLN A 218 9.29 5.73 -7.03
CA GLN A 218 9.93 6.32 -5.86
C GLN A 218 10.18 7.82 -6.03
N ASP A 219 10.58 8.27 -7.22
CA ASP A 219 10.67 9.69 -7.58
C ASP A 219 9.31 10.39 -7.42
N ASN A 220 8.26 9.76 -7.95
CA ASN A 220 6.89 10.29 -7.89
C ASN A 220 6.41 10.42 -6.44
N ILE A 221 6.55 9.38 -5.60
CA ILE A 221 6.11 9.45 -4.19
C ILE A 221 6.96 10.44 -3.37
N SER A 222 8.19 10.70 -3.81
CA SER A 222 9.04 11.77 -3.27
C SER A 222 8.60 13.17 -3.73
N GLY A 223 7.58 13.28 -4.59
CA GLY A 223 7.08 14.54 -5.12
C GLY A 223 8.11 15.26 -5.99
N GLN A 224 8.87 14.53 -6.79
CA GLN A 224 9.87 15.09 -7.69
C GLN A 224 9.52 14.84 -9.17
N SER A 225 9.90 15.78 -10.05
CA SER A 225 9.75 15.62 -11.49
C SER A 225 10.76 16.48 -12.27
N ASN A 226 11.13 16.06 -13.48
CA ASN A 226 12.09 16.82 -14.30
C ASN A 226 11.61 18.23 -14.64
N SER A 227 10.30 18.44 -14.74
CA SER A 227 9.67 19.69 -15.17
C SER A 227 9.15 20.55 -14.02
N ASP A 228 9.47 20.23 -12.75
CA ASP A 228 8.98 21.06 -11.64
C ASP A 228 9.56 22.49 -11.72
N PRO A 229 8.71 23.53 -11.65
CA PRO A 229 9.17 24.91 -11.71
C PRO A 229 10.09 25.27 -10.54
N ASP A 230 9.89 24.67 -9.36
CA ASP A 230 10.75 24.85 -8.21
C ASP A 230 11.92 23.86 -8.27
N SER A 231 13.15 24.40 -8.32
CA SER A 231 14.37 23.58 -8.38
C SER A 231 14.53 22.64 -7.19
N ARG A 232 13.90 22.92 -6.04
CA ARG A 232 13.91 22.03 -4.86
C ARG A 232 13.17 20.72 -5.11
N HIS A 233 12.36 20.62 -6.15
CA HIS A 233 11.54 19.44 -6.46
C HIS A 233 11.87 18.84 -7.82
N ARG A 234 12.94 19.31 -8.46
CA ARG A 234 13.46 18.63 -9.64
C ARG A 234 14.09 17.30 -9.24
N LEU A 235 14.12 16.38 -10.20
CA LEU A 235 14.80 15.10 -10.01
C LEU A 235 16.29 15.33 -9.83
N ASP A 236 16.89 14.52 -8.95
CA ASP A 236 18.33 14.31 -8.94
C ASP A 236 18.75 13.76 -10.31
N LYS A 237 19.77 14.36 -10.91
CA LYS A 237 20.31 13.91 -12.20
C LYS A 237 21.23 12.70 -12.06
N HIS A 238 21.67 12.38 -10.83
CA HIS A 238 22.52 11.23 -10.56
C HIS A 238 21.70 9.92 -10.56
N LEU A 239 22.27 8.90 -11.20
CA LEU A 239 21.67 7.56 -11.26
C LEU A 239 21.63 6.89 -9.87
N ILE A 240 20.70 5.96 -9.70
CA ILE A 240 20.68 5.05 -8.57
C ILE A 240 21.68 3.91 -8.83
N GLY A 241 22.71 3.82 -7.99
CA GLY A 241 23.67 2.73 -8.02
C GLY A 241 23.09 1.45 -7.45
N VAL A 242 23.30 0.33 -8.14
CA VAL A 242 23.02 -1.02 -7.66
C VAL A 242 24.29 -1.83 -7.80
N ILE A 243 24.95 -2.09 -6.68
CA ILE A 243 26.37 -2.45 -6.65
C ILE A 243 26.55 -3.81 -5.99
N GLU A 244 27.12 -4.76 -6.71
CA GLU A 244 27.52 -6.04 -6.13
C GLU A 244 28.66 -5.87 -5.15
N GLN A 245 28.61 -6.55 -3.99
CA GLN A 245 29.74 -6.67 -3.08
C GLN A 245 30.19 -8.14 -2.94
N PRO A 246 31.32 -8.53 -3.56
CA PRO A 246 31.83 -9.91 -3.52
C PRO A 246 32.35 -10.36 -2.16
N ASN A 247 32.99 -9.48 -1.39
CA ASN A 247 33.68 -9.81 -0.13
C ASN A 247 32.93 -9.28 1.09
N TYR A 248 31.62 -9.55 1.17
CA TYR A 248 30.79 -9.12 2.29
C TYR A 248 30.74 -10.15 3.42
N THR A 249 31.09 -9.72 4.63
CA THR A 249 31.06 -10.53 5.85
C THR A 249 29.97 -10.11 6.84
N GLY A 250 29.17 -9.09 6.50
CA GLY A 250 28.00 -8.74 7.30
C GLY A 250 26.85 -9.72 7.04
N GLY A 251 25.91 -9.81 7.97
CA GLY A 251 24.78 -10.74 7.86
C GLY A 251 23.56 -10.18 7.10
N ALA A 252 23.61 -8.93 6.62
CA ALA A 252 22.46 -8.31 5.96
C ALA A 252 22.26 -8.86 4.54
N TYR A 253 21.01 -9.17 4.17
CA TYR A 253 20.68 -9.65 2.82
C TYR A 253 21.11 -8.66 1.74
N ALA A 254 20.74 -7.39 1.90
CA ALA A 254 21.19 -6.24 1.13
C ALA A 254 21.29 -5.03 2.09
N TYR A 255 21.89 -3.92 1.65
CA TYR A 255 21.93 -2.69 2.44
C TYR A 255 22.20 -1.46 1.56
N ALA A 256 21.86 -0.27 2.03
CA ALA A 256 22.18 0.98 1.35
C ALA A 256 23.42 1.69 1.95
N SER A 257 24.20 2.35 1.09
CA SER A 257 25.33 3.20 1.50
C SER A 257 25.37 4.47 0.64
N TRP A 258 26.38 5.32 0.85
CA TRP A 258 26.68 6.42 -0.07
C TRP A 258 26.96 5.97 -1.50
N ASP A 259 27.28 4.70 -1.74
CA ASP A 259 27.61 4.17 -3.06
C ASP A 259 26.35 3.70 -3.81
N GLY A 260 25.22 3.54 -3.10
CA GLY A 260 23.96 3.08 -3.67
C GLY A 260 23.36 1.92 -2.89
N ALA A 261 22.54 1.12 -3.58
CA ALA A 261 21.96 -0.12 -3.08
C ALA A 261 22.98 -1.25 -3.27
N ILE A 262 23.46 -1.82 -2.17
CA ILE A 262 24.53 -2.83 -2.17
C ILE A 262 23.93 -4.23 -2.11
N MET A 263 24.41 -5.09 -3.00
CA MET A 263 23.91 -6.45 -3.24
C MET A 263 25.04 -7.47 -2.99
N PRO A 264 25.21 -7.95 -1.76
CA PRO A 264 26.19 -8.97 -1.42
C PRO A 264 26.02 -10.27 -2.22
N THR A 265 27.15 -10.91 -2.55
CA THR A 265 27.16 -12.24 -3.16
C THR A 265 26.83 -13.34 -2.17
N SER A 266 27.24 -13.17 -0.91
CA SER A 266 27.10 -14.16 0.16
C SER A 266 25.66 -14.45 0.57
N THR A 267 24.71 -13.58 0.17
CA THR A 267 23.29 -13.67 0.53
C THR A 267 22.40 -13.98 -0.67
N GLY A 268 22.95 -13.97 -1.89
CA GLY A 268 22.19 -14.14 -3.13
C GLY A 268 21.50 -12.87 -3.66
N ALA A 269 21.62 -11.73 -2.96
CA ALA A 269 21.01 -10.46 -3.38
C ALA A 269 21.53 -9.97 -4.74
N ASN A 270 22.79 -10.25 -5.06
CA ASN A 270 23.38 -9.95 -6.37
C ASN A 270 22.65 -10.68 -7.52
N ALA A 271 22.29 -11.94 -7.30
CA ALA A 271 21.57 -12.74 -8.29
C ALA A 271 20.13 -12.24 -8.45
N ASP A 272 19.47 -11.90 -7.34
CA ASP A 272 18.10 -11.35 -7.36
C ASP A 272 18.04 -9.96 -8.03
N ALA A 273 19.12 -9.18 -7.97
CA ALA A 273 19.23 -7.89 -8.66
C ALA A 273 19.41 -8.02 -10.18
N LEU A 274 19.96 -9.12 -10.67
CA LEU A 274 20.23 -9.36 -12.10
C LEU A 274 19.16 -10.21 -12.79
N ASP A 275 18.35 -10.96 -12.04
CA ASP A 275 17.38 -11.91 -12.55
C ASP A 275 15.94 -11.41 -12.30
N LEU A 276 15.24 -11.06 -13.38
CA LEU A 276 13.88 -10.52 -13.28
C LEU A 276 12.88 -11.50 -12.63
N THR A 277 13.14 -12.81 -12.70
CA THR A 277 12.26 -13.81 -12.08
C THR A 277 12.41 -13.88 -10.55
N ARG A 278 13.47 -13.26 -10.02
CA ARG A 278 13.86 -13.28 -8.62
C ARG A 278 13.81 -11.90 -7.95
N MET A 279 13.84 -10.83 -8.75
CA MET A 279 13.78 -9.45 -8.26
C MET A 279 12.54 -9.20 -7.39
N GLY A 280 12.73 -8.55 -6.25
CA GLY A 280 11.68 -8.39 -5.25
C GLY A 280 11.91 -7.21 -4.32
N TRP A 281 11.31 -7.33 -3.12
CA TRP A 281 11.24 -6.25 -2.14
C TRP A 281 12.61 -5.64 -1.79
N GLY A 282 13.65 -6.47 -1.68
CA GLY A 282 14.98 -6.03 -1.29
C GLY A 282 15.56 -4.95 -2.20
N GLN A 283 15.48 -5.11 -3.52
CA GLN A 283 16.03 -4.12 -4.46
C GLN A 283 15.31 -2.77 -4.35
N TYR A 284 13.98 -2.80 -4.20
CA TYR A 284 13.18 -1.57 -4.08
C TYR A 284 13.42 -0.89 -2.73
N HIS A 285 13.55 -1.69 -1.67
CA HIS A 285 13.81 -1.24 -0.31
C HIS A 285 15.16 -0.53 -0.20
N GLU A 286 16.24 -1.14 -0.69
CA GLU A 286 17.56 -0.50 -0.65
C GLU A 286 17.63 0.78 -1.48
N ALA A 287 16.99 0.80 -2.65
CA ALA A 287 16.87 2.03 -3.44
C ALA A 287 16.04 3.11 -2.72
N GLY A 288 15.06 2.71 -1.91
CA GLY A 288 14.25 3.60 -1.07
C GLY A 288 15.05 4.28 0.04
N HIS A 289 16.03 3.60 0.65
CA HIS A 289 16.90 4.20 1.67
C HIS A 289 17.65 5.43 1.14
N LEU A 290 18.00 5.42 -0.14
CA LEU A 290 18.66 6.54 -0.81
C LEU A 290 17.74 7.76 -0.99
N ARG A 291 16.47 7.71 -0.55
CA ARG A 291 15.45 8.76 -0.74
C ARG A 291 14.82 9.24 0.56
N GLN A 292 14.94 8.46 1.63
CA GLN A 292 14.37 8.79 2.93
C GLN A 292 14.77 10.19 3.39
N GLN A 293 13.79 10.98 3.80
CA GLN A 293 14.03 12.32 4.30
C GLN A 293 14.31 12.30 5.80
N ALA A 294 15.51 12.73 6.19
CA ALA A 294 15.94 12.80 7.59
C ALA A 294 14.97 13.55 8.53
N PRO A 295 14.30 14.65 8.12
CA PRO A 295 13.41 15.43 9.00
C PRO A 295 12.16 14.70 9.51
N TRP A 296 11.78 13.55 8.95
CA TRP A 296 10.65 12.76 9.47
C TRP A 296 10.96 11.26 9.59
N THR A 297 12.24 10.89 9.51
CA THR A 297 12.75 9.58 9.90
C THR A 297 13.47 9.70 11.25
N TRP A 298 12.79 9.36 12.34
CA TRP A 298 13.38 9.23 13.69
C TRP A 298 13.95 7.82 13.90
N GLY A 299 14.69 7.57 14.99
CA GLY A 299 15.59 6.42 15.12
C GLY A 299 14.99 5.04 14.82
N GLU A 300 13.76 4.77 15.24
CA GLU A 300 13.06 3.49 15.00
C GLU A 300 12.33 3.40 13.65
N MET A 301 12.38 4.45 12.83
CA MET A 301 11.63 4.57 11.57
C MET A 301 12.48 4.40 10.31
N THR A 302 13.78 4.17 10.44
CA THR A 302 14.67 3.94 9.28
C THR A 302 14.19 2.75 8.46
N GLU A 303 13.90 1.61 9.10
CA GLU A 303 13.37 0.41 8.42
C GLU A 303 11.87 0.46 8.15
N VAL A 304 11.20 1.56 8.50
CA VAL A 304 9.75 1.73 8.32
C VAL A 304 9.44 2.69 7.19
N THR A 305 9.98 3.91 7.24
CA THR A 305 9.71 4.97 6.25
C THR A 305 10.25 4.62 4.86
N VAL A 306 11.32 3.82 4.79
CA VAL A 306 11.84 3.26 3.53
C VAL A 306 10.76 2.47 2.77
N ASN A 307 9.87 1.80 3.50
CA ASN A 307 8.87 0.95 2.89
C ASN A 307 7.71 1.73 2.25
N ILE A 308 7.60 3.06 2.45
CA ILE A 308 6.72 3.89 1.63
C ILE A 308 7.17 3.83 0.15
N TYR A 309 8.48 3.89 -0.10
CA TYR A 309 9.06 3.79 -1.44
C TYR A 309 8.94 2.37 -1.99
N SER A 310 9.12 1.35 -1.15
CA SER A 310 8.91 -0.06 -1.53
C SER A 310 7.47 -0.35 -1.92
N LEU A 311 6.48 0.21 -1.21
CA LEU A 311 5.07 0.07 -1.55
C LEU A 311 4.74 0.79 -2.86
N ALA A 312 5.27 1.99 -3.09
CA ALA A 312 5.11 2.69 -4.36
C ALA A 312 5.71 1.89 -5.54
N ALA A 313 6.91 1.35 -5.35
CA ALA A 313 7.57 0.45 -6.31
C ALA A 313 6.72 -0.80 -6.61
N LYS A 314 6.26 -1.50 -5.57
CA LYS A 314 5.40 -2.69 -5.72
C LYS A 314 4.11 -2.34 -6.45
N LYS A 315 3.43 -1.24 -6.10
CA LYS A 315 2.20 -0.79 -6.77
C LYS A 315 2.43 -0.50 -8.27
N ALA A 316 3.58 0.09 -8.62
CA ALA A 316 3.91 0.37 -10.02
C ALA A 316 4.22 -0.91 -10.82
N LEU A 317 4.92 -1.87 -10.22
CA LEU A 317 5.30 -3.12 -10.88
C LEU A 317 4.17 -4.17 -10.90
N LYS A 318 3.30 -4.14 -9.89
CA LYS A 318 2.24 -5.13 -9.66
C LYS A 318 0.92 -4.46 -9.26
N PRO A 319 0.31 -3.66 -10.16
CA PRO A 319 -0.85 -2.81 -9.83
C PRO A 319 -2.11 -3.59 -9.44
N THR A 320 -2.18 -4.88 -9.74
CA THR A 320 -3.31 -5.77 -9.39
C THR A 320 -3.11 -6.50 -8.07
N GLU A 321 -1.90 -6.52 -7.52
CA GLU A 321 -1.62 -7.12 -6.21
C GLU A 321 -1.77 -6.04 -5.12
N PRO A 322 -2.41 -6.36 -3.97
CA PRO A 322 -2.46 -5.44 -2.85
C PRO A 322 -1.04 -5.19 -2.33
N ALA A 323 -0.76 -3.93 -1.96
CA ALA A 323 0.55 -3.56 -1.46
C ALA A 323 0.83 -4.20 -0.09
N ARG A 324 -0.20 -4.28 0.77
CA ARG A 324 -0.19 -4.95 2.08
C ARG A 324 -1.25 -6.05 2.16
N SER A 325 -0.99 -7.09 2.95
CA SER A 325 -1.94 -8.18 3.16
C SER A 325 -3.06 -7.81 4.14
N GLN A 326 -4.17 -8.53 4.10
CA GLN A 326 -5.26 -8.36 5.05
C GLN A 326 -4.81 -8.65 6.50
N GLY A 327 -3.93 -9.64 6.70
CA GLY A 327 -3.34 -9.92 8.02
C GLY A 327 -2.50 -8.77 8.60
N GLU A 328 -1.73 -8.09 7.76
CA GLU A 328 -0.92 -6.94 8.18
C GLU A 328 -1.82 -5.77 8.66
N TYR A 329 -2.90 -5.49 7.93
CA TYR A 329 -3.90 -4.51 8.38
C TYR A 329 -4.64 -4.96 9.65
N LEU A 330 -4.99 -6.25 9.77
CA LEU A 330 -5.68 -6.74 10.96
C LEU A 330 -4.81 -6.65 12.23
N ALA A 331 -3.50 -6.88 12.10
CA ALA A 331 -2.55 -6.64 13.19
C ALA A 331 -2.52 -5.15 13.59
N ALA A 332 -2.51 -4.24 12.61
CA ALA A 332 -2.61 -2.80 12.84
C ALA A 332 -3.92 -2.42 13.56
N PHE A 333 -5.05 -2.93 13.09
CA PHE A 333 -6.38 -2.65 13.68
C PHE A 333 -6.44 -3.12 15.13
N THR A 334 -5.92 -4.32 15.39
CA THR A 334 -5.84 -4.88 16.73
C THR A 334 -5.00 -4.01 17.65
N PHE A 335 -3.88 -3.45 17.16
CA PHE A 335 -3.05 -2.52 17.93
C PHE A 335 -3.77 -1.20 18.23
N VAL A 336 -4.37 -0.55 17.23
CA VAL A 336 -5.02 0.77 17.42
C VAL A 336 -6.31 0.70 18.25
N ASP A 337 -6.94 -0.47 18.33
CA ASP A 337 -8.13 -0.70 19.15
C ASP A 337 -7.80 -1.02 20.62
N GLN A 338 -6.51 -1.22 20.98
CA GLN A 338 -6.10 -1.42 22.37
C GLN A 338 -6.42 -0.19 23.24
N PRO A 339 -6.84 -0.40 24.51
CA PRO A 339 -7.16 0.69 25.43
C PRO A 339 -5.92 1.48 25.84
N THR A 340 -4.78 0.80 25.98
CA THR A 340 -3.47 1.37 26.28
C THR A 340 -2.48 0.88 25.25
N LYS A 341 -1.71 1.79 24.66
CA LYS A 341 -0.72 1.48 23.62
C LYS A 341 0.32 2.59 23.55
N ASN A 342 1.52 2.22 23.12
CA ASN A 342 2.58 3.14 22.78
C ASN A 342 3.03 2.84 21.35
N PHE A 343 3.11 3.87 20.51
CA PHE A 343 3.53 3.72 19.12
C PHE A 343 4.83 2.91 18.96
N SER A 344 5.79 3.10 19.87
CA SER A 344 7.09 2.42 19.78
C SER A 344 6.98 0.89 19.91
N ASP A 345 5.93 0.38 20.56
CA ASP A 345 5.68 -1.06 20.74
C ASP A 345 5.01 -1.70 19.51
N SER A 346 4.59 -0.91 18.53
CA SER A 346 3.88 -1.41 17.34
C SER A 346 4.84 -2.07 16.34
N ASN A 347 4.46 -3.25 15.85
CA ASN A 347 5.06 -3.86 14.66
C ASN A 347 4.39 -3.39 13.35
N SER A 348 3.34 -2.57 13.44
CA SER A 348 2.51 -2.13 12.31
C SER A 348 2.71 -0.65 11.97
N LYS A 349 3.92 -0.14 12.19
CA LYS A 349 4.25 1.29 11.97
C LYS A 349 4.11 1.69 10.49
N LEU A 350 4.32 0.75 9.56
CA LEU A 350 4.15 0.98 8.12
C LEU A 350 2.67 1.17 7.77
N GLU A 351 1.75 0.45 8.41
CA GLU A 351 0.31 0.62 8.18
C GLU A 351 -0.17 2.01 8.58
N MET A 352 0.32 2.57 9.69
CA MET A 352 0.03 3.97 10.06
C MET A 352 0.38 4.92 8.91
N LEU A 353 1.57 4.76 8.33
CA LEU A 353 2.02 5.58 7.21
C LEU A 353 1.11 5.36 5.98
N TRP A 354 0.92 4.11 5.60
CA TRP A 354 0.18 3.80 4.37
C TRP A 354 -1.31 4.15 4.45
N GLN A 355 -1.93 4.09 5.63
CA GLN A 355 -3.30 4.55 5.85
C GLN A 355 -3.51 6.02 5.54
N LEU A 356 -2.50 6.88 5.76
CA LEU A 356 -2.57 8.28 5.34
C LEU A 356 -2.63 8.39 3.81
N ASN A 357 -1.84 7.59 3.08
CA ASN A 357 -1.92 7.53 1.62
C ASN A 357 -3.30 7.03 1.14
N LEU A 358 -3.85 5.99 1.78
CA LEU A 358 -5.16 5.44 1.42
C LEU A 358 -6.30 6.45 1.65
N ALA A 359 -6.26 7.16 2.77
CA ALA A 359 -7.28 8.15 3.13
C ALA A 359 -7.21 9.39 2.22
N PHE A 360 -6.03 9.99 2.07
CA PHE A 360 -5.85 11.29 1.41
C PHE A 360 -5.42 11.20 -0.07
N GLY A 361 -5.10 10.01 -0.56
CA GLY A 361 -4.75 9.73 -1.95
C GLY A 361 -3.25 9.84 -2.25
N ASP A 362 -2.89 9.43 -3.47
CA ASP A 362 -1.50 9.25 -3.91
C ASP A 362 -0.67 10.54 -3.92
N ASN A 363 -1.29 11.73 -3.80
CA ASN A 363 -0.58 13.01 -3.70
C ASN A 363 -0.18 13.39 -2.25
N PHE A 364 -0.62 12.62 -1.24
CA PHE A 364 -0.32 12.91 0.16
C PHE A 364 1.18 12.93 0.45
N TYR A 365 1.89 11.84 0.13
CA TYR A 365 3.34 11.77 0.34
C TYR A 365 4.14 12.72 -0.55
N PRO A 366 3.83 12.88 -1.86
CA PRO A 366 4.44 13.92 -2.68
C PRO A 366 4.37 15.30 -2.05
N ALA A 367 3.19 15.70 -1.55
CA ALA A 367 3.00 17.00 -0.89
C ALA A 367 3.78 17.10 0.44
N LEU A 368 3.83 16.02 1.22
CA LEU A 368 4.60 15.98 2.47
C LEU A 368 6.10 16.15 2.22
N HIS A 369 6.64 15.46 1.22
CA HIS A 369 8.05 15.59 0.85
C HIS A 369 8.41 17.01 0.42
N ARG A 370 7.53 17.64 -0.39
CA ARG A 370 7.70 19.04 -0.81
C ARG A 370 7.71 19.96 0.40
N LEU A 371 6.72 19.85 1.29
CA LEU A 371 6.63 20.66 2.51
C LEU A 371 7.94 20.63 3.31
N TYR A 372 8.51 19.44 3.56
CA TYR A 372 9.78 19.34 4.30
C TYR A 372 11.00 19.88 3.54
N ARG A 373 11.06 19.77 2.21
CA ARG A 373 12.11 20.41 1.41
C ARG A 373 12.01 21.93 1.44
N GLU A 374 10.78 22.44 1.52
CA GLU A 374 10.52 23.87 1.50
C GLU A 374 10.77 24.57 2.85
N MET A 375 10.81 23.82 3.95
CA MET A 375 11.12 24.33 5.28
C MET A 375 12.51 24.99 5.33
N ALA A 376 12.60 26.11 6.05
CA ALA A 376 13.88 26.73 6.36
C ALA A 376 14.73 25.80 7.24
N ASN A 377 16.05 25.82 7.05
CA ASN A 377 16.96 24.91 7.75
C ASN A 377 16.82 24.99 9.28
N ASN A 378 16.60 26.18 9.83
CA ASN A 378 16.45 26.40 11.28
C ASN A 378 15.13 25.86 11.85
N ASP A 379 14.14 25.59 10.99
CA ASP A 379 12.84 25.05 11.40
C ASP A 379 12.79 23.52 11.30
N LEU A 380 13.84 22.88 10.75
CA LEU A 380 13.88 21.43 10.60
C LEU A 380 14.03 20.74 11.97
N PRO A 381 13.22 19.71 12.25
CA PRO A 381 13.36 18.94 13.48
C PRO A 381 14.67 18.14 13.48
N THR A 382 15.40 18.18 14.59
CA THR A 382 16.70 17.51 14.72
C THR A 382 16.69 16.34 15.69
N THR A 383 15.86 16.40 16.74
CA THR A 383 15.68 15.29 17.70
C THR A 383 14.49 14.40 17.34
N ASP A 384 14.49 13.16 17.80
CA ASP A 384 13.40 12.21 17.55
C ASP A 384 12.03 12.74 18.03
N ASP A 385 11.98 13.38 19.19
CA ASP A 385 10.75 13.99 19.70
C ASP A 385 10.29 15.16 18.83
N GLN A 386 11.21 16.01 18.38
CA GLN A 386 10.88 17.09 17.43
C GLN A 386 10.37 16.52 16.11
N LYS A 387 10.96 15.44 15.60
CA LYS A 387 10.55 14.78 14.35
C LYS A 387 9.14 14.21 14.47
N LYS A 388 8.83 13.50 15.55
CA LYS A 388 7.47 12.98 15.83
C LYS A 388 6.43 14.10 15.86
N GLN A 389 6.71 15.18 16.58
CA GLN A 389 5.78 16.31 16.69
C GLN A 389 5.63 17.09 15.38
N ALA A 390 6.74 17.30 14.65
CA ALA A 390 6.72 17.92 13.33
C ALA A 390 5.94 17.05 12.32
N PHE A 391 6.07 15.72 12.40
CA PHE A 391 5.33 14.80 11.54
C PHE A 391 3.82 14.93 11.74
N ILE A 392 3.35 14.96 13.00
CA ILE A 392 1.92 15.17 13.31
C ILE A 392 1.41 16.52 12.74
N LEU A 393 2.17 17.60 12.95
CA LEU A 393 1.81 18.93 12.45
C LEU A 393 1.80 18.98 10.91
N ASN A 394 2.85 18.49 10.26
CA ASN A 394 3.02 18.63 8.82
C ASN A 394 2.10 17.69 8.03
N THR A 395 1.83 16.50 8.54
CA THR A 395 0.78 15.63 7.98
C THR A 395 -0.61 16.27 8.11
N SER A 396 -0.91 16.96 9.22
CA SER A 396 -2.17 17.71 9.37
C SER A 396 -2.29 18.84 8.34
N LYS A 397 -1.21 19.61 8.11
CA LYS A 397 -1.16 20.62 7.04
C LYS A 397 -1.40 20.03 5.66
N VAL A 398 -0.78 18.90 5.33
CA VAL A 398 -0.92 18.26 4.01
C VAL A 398 -2.32 17.67 3.83
N ALA A 399 -2.85 17.01 4.87
CA ALA A 399 -4.19 16.43 4.86
C ALA A 399 -5.30 17.48 4.78
N GLN A 400 -5.03 18.72 5.24
CA GLN A 400 -6.05 19.74 5.49
C GLN A 400 -7.08 19.30 6.55
N TYR A 401 -6.64 18.52 7.53
CA TYR A 401 -7.41 18.10 8.71
C TYR A 401 -6.51 18.13 9.95
N ASP A 402 -7.09 18.39 11.12
CA ASP A 402 -6.42 18.08 12.39
C ASP A 402 -6.39 16.54 12.56
N LEU A 403 -5.20 15.96 12.39
CA LEU A 403 -4.96 14.52 12.48
C LEU A 403 -4.64 14.05 13.91
N THR A 404 -4.73 14.90 14.93
CA THR A 404 -4.47 14.48 16.32
C THR A 404 -5.27 13.24 16.75
N PRO A 405 -6.56 13.04 16.37
CA PRO A 405 -7.29 11.82 16.73
C PRO A 405 -6.70 10.56 16.09
N PHE A 406 -6.17 10.66 14.86
CA PHE A 406 -5.51 9.54 14.18
C PHE A 406 -4.24 9.11 14.92
N PHE A 407 -3.39 10.08 15.28
CA PHE A 407 -2.14 9.77 15.99
C PHE A 407 -2.37 9.31 17.44
N ASP A 408 -3.41 9.82 18.10
CA ASP A 408 -3.83 9.32 19.42
C ASP A 408 -4.24 7.83 19.34
N LYS A 409 -4.92 7.41 18.26
CA LYS A 409 -5.27 6.00 18.01
C LYS A 409 -4.05 5.12 17.77
N TRP A 410 -2.96 5.68 17.24
CA TRP A 410 -1.69 5.00 17.05
C TRP A 410 -0.75 5.07 18.27
N GLY A 411 -1.17 5.71 19.38
CA GLY A 411 -0.33 5.85 20.57
C GLY A 411 0.85 6.80 20.36
N LEU A 412 0.72 7.77 19.45
CA LEU A 412 1.72 8.82 19.14
C LEU A 412 1.12 10.20 19.45
N PRO A 413 0.84 10.56 20.71
CA PRO A 413 0.09 11.75 21.03
C PRO A 413 0.85 13.04 20.70
N ALA A 414 0.11 14.05 20.23
CA ALA A 414 0.62 15.41 20.08
C ALA A 414 0.80 16.08 21.46
N THR A 415 1.91 16.80 21.64
CA THR A 415 2.10 17.67 22.81
C THR A 415 1.14 18.86 22.76
N ASN A 416 0.95 19.54 23.89
CA ASN A 416 0.12 20.76 23.95
C ASN A 416 0.63 21.85 23.00
N GLU A 417 1.94 21.98 22.83
CA GLU A 417 2.52 22.92 21.87
C GLU A 417 2.12 22.58 20.43
N THR A 418 2.21 21.31 20.04
CA THR A 418 1.80 20.84 18.71
C THR A 418 0.30 21.03 18.49
N LYS A 419 -0.53 20.70 19.49
CA LYS A 419 -1.99 20.93 19.44
C LYS A 419 -2.33 22.40 19.23
N ASN A 420 -1.65 23.31 19.94
CA ASN A 420 -1.84 24.75 19.76
C ASN A 420 -1.45 25.22 18.35
N LYS A 421 -0.35 24.69 17.79
CA LYS A 421 0.08 24.99 16.41
C LYS A 421 -0.94 24.50 15.39
N ILE A 422 -1.54 23.32 15.58
CA ILE A 422 -2.58 22.78 14.69
C ILE A 422 -3.88 23.58 14.82
N HIS A 423 -4.31 23.90 16.04
CA HIS A 423 -5.49 24.71 16.28
C HIS A 423 -5.41 26.08 15.59
N ALA A 424 -4.23 26.71 15.59
CA ALA A 424 -3.99 27.98 14.90
C ALA A 424 -4.17 27.91 13.36
N LEU A 425 -4.17 26.71 12.76
CA LEU A 425 -4.41 26.52 11.33
C LEU A 425 -5.90 26.50 10.96
N ASN A 426 -6.81 26.45 11.95
CA ASN A 426 -8.26 26.36 11.74
C ASN A 426 -8.68 25.19 10.82
N LEU A 427 -8.02 24.04 10.93
CA LEU A 427 -8.34 22.85 10.15
C LEU A 427 -9.58 22.13 10.73
N PRO A 428 -10.41 21.48 9.89
CA PRO A 428 -11.47 20.60 10.39
C PRO A 428 -10.89 19.43 11.18
N LEU A 429 -11.52 19.09 12.30
CA LEU A 429 -11.14 17.92 13.10
C LEU A 429 -11.44 16.63 12.32
N LEU A 430 -10.48 15.71 12.25
CA LEU A 430 -10.73 14.39 11.66
C LEU A 430 -11.63 13.55 12.56
N THR A 431 -12.86 13.29 12.10
CA THR A 431 -13.80 12.39 12.77
C THR A 431 -13.84 10.99 12.14
N ALA A 432 -13.38 10.85 10.90
CA ALA A 432 -13.37 9.58 10.18
C ALA A 432 -12.35 8.60 10.77
N PRO A 433 -12.70 7.30 10.92
CA PRO A 433 -11.83 6.29 11.53
C PRO A 433 -10.82 5.71 10.54
N ILE A 434 -10.01 6.56 9.91
CA ILE A 434 -9.06 6.15 8.86
C ILE A 434 -8.00 5.16 9.37
N TRP A 435 -7.80 5.05 10.68
CA TRP A 435 -6.96 4.03 11.33
C TRP A 435 -7.48 2.59 11.16
N PHE A 436 -8.72 2.41 10.69
CA PHE A 436 -9.27 1.13 10.23
C PHE A 436 -9.33 1.00 8.70
N GLY A 437 -8.67 1.90 7.97
CA GLY A 437 -8.57 1.82 6.52
C GLY A 437 -7.58 0.76 6.04
N SER A 438 -7.93 0.10 4.93
CA SER A 438 -7.08 -0.83 4.20
C SER A 438 -7.31 -0.72 2.69
N GLU A 439 -6.50 -1.43 1.88
CA GLU A 439 -6.74 -1.56 0.44
C GLU A 439 -8.02 -2.35 0.10
N TYR A 440 -8.54 -3.12 1.06
CA TYR A 440 -9.78 -3.88 0.93
C TYR A 440 -11.02 -3.08 1.36
N ASN A 441 -10.84 -2.05 2.18
CA ASN A 441 -11.88 -1.12 2.59
C ASN A 441 -11.27 0.25 2.87
N ILE A 442 -11.22 1.10 1.85
CA ILE A 442 -10.64 2.44 1.95
C ILE A 442 -11.63 3.35 2.70
N ILE A 443 -11.17 3.96 3.79
CA ILE A 443 -11.92 4.94 4.57
C ILE A 443 -11.40 6.34 4.24
N LYS A 444 -12.28 7.21 3.73
CA LYS A 444 -11.98 8.60 3.40
C LYS A 444 -12.23 9.53 4.59
N PRO A 445 -11.61 10.73 4.62
CA PRO A 445 -11.78 11.70 5.71
C PRO A 445 -13.23 12.20 5.92
N THR A 446 -14.08 12.02 4.91
CA THR A 446 -15.50 12.36 4.93
C THR A 446 -16.40 11.21 5.37
N ASP A 447 -15.85 10.00 5.55
CA ASP A 447 -16.62 8.82 5.89
C ASP A 447 -16.94 8.74 7.39
N GLY A 448 -18.07 8.13 7.70
CA GLY A 448 -18.46 7.80 9.05
C GLY A 448 -17.99 6.40 9.48
N MET A 449 -18.21 6.08 10.75
CA MET A 449 -17.90 4.76 11.29
C MET A 449 -18.65 3.65 10.52
N ASP A 450 -19.86 3.93 10.01
CA ASP A 450 -20.70 3.01 9.22
C ASP A 450 -19.99 2.41 7.99
N LYS A 451 -18.95 3.08 7.46
CA LYS A 451 -18.13 2.59 6.35
C LYS A 451 -17.10 1.55 6.78
N VAL A 452 -16.83 1.38 8.06
CA VAL A 452 -15.92 0.36 8.57
C VAL A 452 -16.66 -0.98 8.69
N LYS A 453 -16.60 -1.76 7.60
CA LYS A 453 -17.22 -3.09 7.47
C LYS A 453 -16.22 -4.25 7.58
N VAL A 454 -15.14 -4.02 8.33
CA VAL A 454 -14.05 -4.98 8.49
C VAL A 454 -13.96 -5.47 9.93
N ILE A 455 -13.34 -6.64 10.09
CA ILE A 455 -12.88 -7.10 11.40
C ILE A 455 -11.76 -6.15 11.84
N ILE A 456 -11.88 -5.60 13.04
CA ILE A 456 -10.90 -4.68 13.63
C ILE A 456 -10.14 -5.27 14.80
N GLY A 457 -10.48 -6.50 15.20
CA GLY A 457 -9.76 -7.21 16.25
C GLY A 457 -10.14 -8.68 16.31
N VAL A 458 -9.21 -9.50 16.78
CA VAL A 458 -9.41 -10.93 17.00
C VAL A 458 -8.91 -11.30 18.38
N THR A 459 -9.70 -12.03 19.15
CA THR A 459 -9.31 -12.55 20.47
C THR A 459 -9.50 -14.06 20.55
N THR A 460 -8.69 -14.72 21.36
CA THR A 460 -8.80 -16.16 21.65
C THR A 460 -8.35 -16.43 23.07
N ASN A 461 -8.82 -17.53 23.67
CA ASN A 461 -8.32 -17.99 24.96
C ASN A 461 -7.06 -18.88 24.85
N SER A 462 -6.64 -19.25 23.64
CA SER A 462 -5.40 -20.00 23.40
C SER A 462 -4.87 -19.82 21.98
N GLN A 463 -3.58 -19.52 21.85
CA GLN A 463 -2.87 -19.43 20.57
C GLN A 463 -1.40 -19.85 20.71
N GLU A 464 -0.92 -20.67 19.81
CA GLU A 464 0.49 -21.07 19.77
C GLU A 464 1.31 -19.99 19.07
N THR A 465 1.94 -19.12 19.86
CA THR A 465 2.87 -18.08 19.39
C THR A 465 4.29 -18.28 19.90
N SER A 466 4.55 -19.29 20.75
CA SER A 466 5.84 -19.50 21.40
C SER A 466 6.78 -20.35 20.54
N ASN A 467 6.26 -21.41 19.92
CA ASN A 467 7.04 -22.38 19.13
C ASN A 467 6.63 -22.41 17.65
N ALA A 468 5.60 -21.65 17.28
CA ALA A 468 5.12 -21.47 15.91
C ALA A 468 4.45 -20.10 15.78
N TYR A 469 4.31 -19.59 14.56
CA TYR A 469 3.62 -18.33 14.27
C TYR A 469 2.12 -18.57 14.00
N ASN A 470 1.39 -19.20 14.94
CA ASN A 470 0.00 -19.61 14.75
C ASN A 470 -1.01 -18.75 15.53
N ALA A 471 -0.86 -17.42 15.43
CA ALA A 471 -1.68 -16.44 16.13
C ALA A 471 -3.14 -16.45 15.62
N ALA A 472 -4.07 -15.91 16.43
CA ALA A 472 -5.48 -15.89 16.08
C ALA A 472 -5.80 -15.10 14.79
N VAL A 473 -5.03 -14.05 14.49
CA VAL A 473 -5.22 -13.22 13.30
C VAL A 473 -5.07 -14.00 11.99
N ASN A 474 -4.30 -15.09 12.01
CA ASN A 474 -4.07 -15.95 10.85
C ASN A 474 -5.36 -16.64 10.38
N ALA A 475 -6.37 -16.80 11.24
CA ALA A 475 -7.65 -17.35 10.82
C ALA A 475 -8.52 -16.36 10.01
N PHE A 476 -8.04 -15.11 9.80
CA PHE A 476 -8.78 -14.03 9.16
C PHE A 476 -7.89 -13.19 8.23
N ASP A 477 -6.70 -13.69 7.86
CA ASP A 477 -5.72 -12.96 7.07
C ASP A 477 -5.83 -13.21 5.56
N GLY A 478 -6.68 -14.16 5.16
CA GLY A 478 -6.92 -14.53 3.77
C GLY A 478 -5.89 -15.49 3.18
N ASP A 479 -4.89 -15.94 3.96
CA ASP A 479 -3.87 -16.89 3.55
C ASP A 479 -4.22 -18.31 4.02
N THR A 480 -4.64 -19.16 3.09
CA THR A 480 -5.00 -20.56 3.39
C THR A 480 -3.82 -21.45 3.82
N ASN A 481 -2.60 -20.90 3.85
CA ASN A 481 -1.41 -21.60 4.35
C ASN A 481 -1.05 -21.21 5.78
N SER A 482 -1.49 -20.04 6.24
CA SER A 482 -1.38 -19.63 7.64
C SER A 482 -2.47 -20.33 8.46
N ILE A 483 -2.24 -20.48 9.76
CA ILE A 483 -3.23 -21.07 10.66
C ILE A 483 -3.24 -20.35 12.01
N TRP A 484 -4.41 -20.29 12.64
CA TRP A 484 -4.53 -20.25 14.09
C TRP A 484 -4.44 -21.68 14.64
N HIS A 485 -3.78 -21.84 15.78
CA HIS A 485 -3.73 -23.10 16.52
C HIS A 485 -3.73 -22.83 18.02
N SER A 486 -4.52 -23.56 18.81
CA SER A 486 -4.45 -23.52 20.28
C SER A 486 -3.07 -23.95 20.80
N GLU A 487 -2.62 -23.44 21.93
CA GLU A 487 -1.29 -23.74 22.50
C GLU A 487 -1.06 -25.24 22.71
N TRP A 488 0.17 -25.69 22.43
CA TRP A 488 0.53 -27.11 22.57
C TRP A 488 0.36 -27.62 24.01
N ASN A 489 0.56 -26.77 25.01
CA ASN A 489 0.46 -27.10 26.43
C ASN A 489 -0.97 -27.08 27.00
N LYS A 490 -1.98 -26.73 26.18
CA LYS A 490 -3.40 -26.68 26.59
C LYS A 490 -4.25 -27.83 26.04
N GLN A 491 -3.65 -28.95 25.66
CA GLN A 491 -4.38 -30.10 25.14
C GLN A 491 -5.57 -30.49 26.04
N ASN A 492 -6.74 -30.69 25.43
CA ASN A 492 -8.01 -31.03 26.08
C ASN A 492 -8.56 -30.00 27.09
N GLN A 493 -8.01 -28.77 27.15
CA GLN A 493 -8.52 -27.69 28.00
C GLN A 493 -9.65 -26.90 27.32
N PHE A 494 -10.72 -27.60 26.95
CA PHE A 494 -11.89 -27.00 26.33
C PHE A 494 -12.72 -26.17 27.34
N PRO A 495 -13.54 -25.21 26.88
CA PRO A 495 -13.71 -24.81 25.49
C PRO A 495 -12.53 -24.00 24.95
N PHE A 496 -12.17 -24.20 23.68
CA PHE A 496 -11.36 -23.21 22.95
C PHE A 496 -12.29 -22.26 22.23
N HIS A 497 -11.89 -21.00 22.05
CA HIS A 497 -12.67 -20.10 21.21
C HIS A 497 -11.81 -19.08 20.51
N ILE A 498 -12.29 -18.64 19.36
CA ILE A 498 -11.76 -17.48 18.62
C ILE A 498 -12.92 -16.53 18.33
N THR A 499 -12.70 -15.23 18.53
CA THR A 499 -13.74 -14.19 18.43
C THR A 499 -13.26 -13.09 17.51
N ALA A 500 -14.00 -12.84 16.43
CA ALA A 500 -13.84 -11.66 15.59
C ALA A 500 -14.64 -10.49 16.17
N LYS A 501 -14.04 -9.30 16.17
CA LYS A 501 -14.67 -8.02 16.55
C LYS A 501 -14.79 -7.13 15.32
N TYR A 502 -16.00 -6.65 15.05
CA TYR A 502 -16.27 -5.63 14.05
C TYR A 502 -16.30 -4.23 14.66
N ALA A 503 -16.03 -3.21 13.84
CA ALA A 503 -16.13 -1.81 14.26
C ALA A 503 -17.57 -1.44 14.64
N ASN A 504 -18.52 -1.83 13.81
CA ASN A 504 -19.96 -1.69 14.04
C ASN A 504 -20.64 -3.06 14.07
N PRO A 505 -21.78 -3.17 14.76
CA PRO A 505 -22.66 -4.32 14.58
C PRO A 505 -23.06 -4.50 13.11
N LEU A 506 -23.03 -5.74 12.63
CA LEU A 506 -23.46 -6.14 11.30
C LEU A 506 -24.47 -7.29 11.43
N THR A 507 -25.44 -7.36 10.53
CA THR A 507 -26.33 -8.51 10.45
C THR A 507 -25.64 -9.62 9.66
N ILE A 508 -25.49 -10.79 10.28
CA ILE A 508 -24.78 -11.94 9.72
C ILE A 508 -25.69 -13.18 9.71
N ASN A 509 -25.49 -14.10 8.77
CA ASN A 509 -26.29 -15.34 8.68
C ASN A 509 -25.48 -16.61 8.39
N LYS A 510 -24.18 -16.47 8.14
CA LYS A 510 -23.32 -17.59 7.76
C LYS A 510 -21.89 -17.38 8.24
N LEU A 511 -21.28 -18.47 8.67
CA LEU A 511 -19.85 -18.59 8.94
C LEU A 511 -19.30 -19.77 8.13
N THR A 512 -18.17 -19.58 7.44
CA THR A 512 -17.37 -20.69 6.92
C THR A 512 -16.11 -20.88 7.75
N TYR A 513 -15.67 -22.13 7.85
CA TYR A 513 -14.47 -22.56 8.55
C TYR A 513 -13.67 -23.45 7.60
N LEU A 514 -12.48 -23.00 7.24
CA LEU A 514 -11.50 -23.80 6.54
C LEU A 514 -10.54 -24.40 7.58
N PRO A 515 -10.54 -25.73 7.77
CA PRO A 515 -9.54 -26.38 8.59
C PRO A 515 -8.14 -26.19 8.00
N ARG A 516 -7.09 -26.42 8.80
CA ARG A 516 -5.71 -26.42 8.29
C ARG A 516 -5.54 -27.39 7.11
N GLN A 517 -4.75 -27.01 6.12
CA GLN A 517 -4.63 -27.78 4.87
C GLN A 517 -3.57 -28.91 4.92
N SER A 518 -2.67 -28.88 5.91
CA SER A 518 -1.51 -29.77 5.98
C SER A 518 -1.71 -31.08 6.77
N GLN A 519 -2.64 -31.13 7.75
CA GLN A 519 -2.89 -32.33 8.59
C GLN A 519 -4.17 -32.17 9.43
N GLU A 520 -4.53 -33.18 10.23
CA GLU A 520 -5.81 -33.19 10.95
C GLU A 520 -5.79 -32.60 12.37
N ASN A 521 -4.63 -32.19 12.89
CA ASN A 521 -4.54 -31.73 14.28
C ASN A 521 -5.33 -30.44 14.51
N GLY A 522 -6.23 -30.46 15.50
CA GLY A 522 -7.06 -29.32 15.84
C GLY A 522 -8.26 -29.07 14.92
N ILE A 523 -8.51 -29.91 13.91
CA ILE A 523 -9.73 -29.80 13.09
C ILE A 523 -10.96 -29.79 14.00
N ILE A 524 -11.79 -28.76 13.85
CA ILE A 524 -13.01 -28.56 14.63
C ILE A 524 -14.10 -29.48 14.07
N THR A 525 -14.57 -30.41 14.90
CA THR A 525 -15.61 -31.41 14.57
C THR A 525 -16.92 -31.17 15.30
N ASN A 526 -16.91 -30.41 16.39
CA ASN A 526 -18.09 -29.97 17.13
C ASN A 526 -17.92 -28.49 17.43
N TYR A 527 -18.93 -27.67 17.20
CA TYR A 527 -18.81 -26.22 17.29
C TYR A 527 -20.06 -25.58 17.89
N LYS A 528 -19.85 -24.39 18.46
CA LYS A 528 -20.90 -23.40 18.75
C LYS A 528 -20.53 -22.08 18.09
N ILE A 529 -21.52 -21.38 17.56
CA ILE A 529 -21.38 -19.99 17.12
C ILE A 529 -22.15 -19.13 18.11
N LEU A 530 -21.43 -18.18 18.71
CA LEU A 530 -22.01 -17.23 19.64
C LEU A 530 -21.80 -15.81 19.15
N THR A 531 -22.76 -14.92 19.41
CA THR A 531 -22.67 -13.51 19.06
C THR A 531 -22.87 -12.61 20.26
N SER A 532 -22.28 -11.42 20.19
CA SER A 532 -22.43 -10.38 21.22
C SER A 532 -22.43 -8.98 20.60
N LEU A 533 -23.09 -8.04 21.28
CA LEU A 533 -23.02 -6.61 20.96
C LEU A 533 -22.03 -5.86 21.87
N ASP A 534 -21.79 -6.36 23.09
CA ASP A 534 -20.98 -5.71 24.13
C ASP A 534 -19.62 -6.39 24.36
N GLY A 535 -19.42 -7.60 23.81
CA GLY A 535 -18.21 -8.40 23.99
C GLY A 535 -18.13 -9.09 25.35
N VAL A 536 -19.18 -9.03 26.17
CA VAL A 536 -19.27 -9.65 27.50
C VAL A 536 -20.32 -10.74 27.51
N THR A 537 -21.55 -10.42 27.11
CA THR A 537 -22.66 -11.36 27.06
C THR A 537 -22.75 -11.96 25.66
N PHE A 538 -22.50 -13.27 25.57
CA PHE A 538 -22.57 -14.03 24.33
C PHE A 538 -23.82 -14.90 24.29
N ASN A 539 -24.55 -14.84 23.19
CA ASN A 539 -25.73 -15.67 22.93
C ASN A 539 -25.38 -16.72 21.87
N GLU A 540 -25.73 -17.98 22.12
CA GLU A 540 -25.59 -19.06 21.15
C GLU A 540 -26.62 -18.90 20.02
N ILE A 541 -26.17 -18.93 18.78
CA ILE A 541 -27.01 -18.78 17.58
C ILE A 541 -26.95 -19.98 16.63
N ALA A 542 -25.92 -20.81 16.76
CA ALA A 542 -25.82 -22.09 16.06
C ALA A 542 -24.93 -23.07 16.83
N THR A 543 -25.19 -24.36 16.64
CA THR A 543 -24.36 -25.46 17.13
C THR A 543 -24.46 -26.62 16.16
N GLY A 544 -23.41 -27.44 16.07
CA GLY A 544 -23.42 -28.59 15.18
C GLY A 544 -22.09 -29.31 15.08
N THR A 545 -22.04 -30.28 14.18
CA THR A 545 -20.85 -31.07 13.90
C THR A 545 -20.37 -30.88 12.47
N TRP A 546 -19.07 -31.04 12.27
CA TRP A 546 -18.43 -31.06 10.96
C TRP A 546 -17.58 -32.33 10.80
N ALA A 547 -17.45 -32.80 9.56
CA ALA A 547 -16.59 -33.92 9.25
C ALA A 547 -15.12 -33.59 9.56
N LYS A 548 -14.37 -34.59 10.05
CA LYS A 548 -12.94 -34.48 10.37
C LYS A 548 -12.10 -34.61 9.09
N ASP A 549 -12.21 -33.64 8.20
CA ASP A 549 -11.43 -33.53 6.97
C ASP A 549 -11.10 -32.07 6.67
N ASN A 550 -10.22 -31.80 5.71
CA ASN A 550 -9.69 -30.46 5.40
C ASN A 550 -10.56 -29.63 4.43
N THR A 551 -11.76 -30.09 4.06
CA THR A 551 -12.67 -29.33 3.20
C THR A 551 -13.28 -28.13 3.92
N GLU A 552 -13.68 -27.08 3.19
CA GLU A 552 -14.37 -25.94 3.82
C GLU A 552 -15.71 -26.39 4.42
N LYS A 553 -15.97 -25.93 5.65
CA LYS A 553 -17.18 -26.21 6.41
C LYS A 553 -18.05 -24.97 6.47
N THR A 554 -19.36 -25.17 6.58
CA THR A 554 -20.34 -24.07 6.65
C THR A 554 -21.26 -24.27 7.84
N ALA A 555 -21.59 -23.16 8.51
CA ALA A 555 -22.70 -23.03 9.43
C ALA A 555 -23.57 -21.87 8.99
N THR A 556 -24.88 -22.09 8.94
CA THR A 556 -25.90 -21.09 8.63
C THR A 556 -26.84 -20.94 9.80
N PHE A 557 -27.31 -19.72 10.04
CA PHE A 557 -28.20 -19.38 11.15
C PHE A 557 -29.11 -18.24 10.75
N THR A 558 -30.15 -18.00 11.55
CA THR A 558 -31.05 -16.85 11.35
C THR A 558 -30.23 -15.55 11.35
N PRO A 559 -30.49 -14.62 10.39
CA PRO A 559 -29.86 -13.31 10.39
C PRO A 559 -29.83 -12.69 11.78
N THR A 560 -28.63 -12.40 12.29
CA THR A 560 -28.41 -11.92 13.66
C THR A 560 -27.51 -10.70 13.64
N LEU A 561 -27.92 -9.63 14.32
CA LEU A 561 -27.09 -8.45 14.53
C LEU A 561 -25.98 -8.75 15.55
N ALA A 562 -24.72 -8.61 15.14
CA ALA A 562 -23.57 -8.94 15.98
C ALA A 562 -22.43 -7.95 15.78
N LYS A 563 -21.77 -7.57 16.87
CA LYS A 563 -20.47 -6.86 16.83
C LYS A 563 -19.31 -7.82 17.07
N TYR A 564 -19.55 -8.86 17.84
CA TYR A 564 -18.61 -9.93 18.13
C TYR A 564 -19.18 -11.26 17.66
N VAL A 565 -18.35 -12.04 16.98
CA VAL A 565 -18.72 -13.36 16.46
C VAL A 565 -17.68 -14.36 16.96
N ARG A 566 -18.12 -15.33 17.76
CA ARG A 566 -17.27 -16.33 18.39
C ARG A 566 -17.54 -17.71 17.81
N LEU A 567 -16.49 -18.36 17.31
CA LEU A 567 -16.47 -19.80 17.09
C LEU A 567 -15.89 -20.46 18.35
N GLU A 568 -16.71 -21.24 19.04
CA GLU A 568 -16.33 -21.97 20.24
C GLU A 568 -16.29 -23.48 19.95
N VAL A 569 -15.24 -24.12 20.44
CA VAL A 569 -14.99 -25.55 20.33
C VAL A 569 -15.25 -26.17 21.70
N PRO A 570 -16.41 -26.83 21.91
CA PRO A 570 -16.75 -27.46 23.18
C PRO A 570 -15.88 -28.71 23.46
N GLN A 571 -16.06 -29.31 24.64
CA GLN A 571 -15.35 -30.52 25.05
C GLN A 571 -15.43 -31.62 23.98
N GLY A 572 -14.27 -32.10 23.54
CA GLY A 572 -14.15 -33.15 22.52
C GLY A 572 -14.45 -32.69 21.08
N GLY A 573 -14.69 -31.39 20.86
CA GLY A 573 -15.00 -30.81 19.56
C GLY A 573 -13.79 -30.53 18.68
N GLY A 574 -12.58 -30.80 19.15
CA GLY A 574 -11.34 -30.52 18.45
C GLY A 574 -10.47 -31.77 18.32
N ALA A 575 -10.02 -32.07 17.10
CA ALA A 575 -9.20 -33.25 16.81
C ALA A 575 -7.92 -33.25 17.65
N ASN A 576 -7.62 -34.40 18.27
CA ASN A 576 -6.49 -34.63 19.19
C ASN A 576 -6.47 -33.70 20.42
N GLY A 577 -7.60 -33.10 20.79
CA GLY A 577 -7.69 -32.22 21.96
C GLY A 577 -7.24 -30.78 21.72
N TYR A 578 -7.18 -30.33 20.47
CA TYR A 578 -6.76 -28.98 20.08
C TYR A 578 -7.82 -28.31 19.21
N ALA A 579 -7.69 -27.00 18.96
CA ALA A 579 -8.45 -26.26 17.94
C ALA A 579 -7.49 -25.60 16.96
N SER A 580 -7.81 -25.62 15.67
CA SER A 580 -7.07 -24.92 14.63
C SER A 580 -8.00 -24.46 13.51
N ALA A 581 -7.63 -23.37 12.85
CA ALA A 581 -8.31 -22.85 11.67
C ALA A 581 -7.28 -22.30 10.70
N SER A 582 -7.44 -22.61 9.42
CA SER A 582 -6.74 -21.86 8.38
C SER A 582 -7.46 -20.57 8.09
N GLU A 583 -8.77 -20.62 7.85
CA GLU A 583 -9.56 -19.43 7.55
C GLU A 583 -10.95 -19.53 8.18
N ILE A 584 -11.48 -18.39 8.62
CA ILE A 584 -12.85 -18.22 9.09
C ILE A 584 -13.42 -17.00 8.37
N LYS A 585 -14.55 -17.19 7.69
CA LYS A 585 -15.25 -16.09 7.00
C LYS A 585 -16.63 -15.93 7.56
N ILE A 586 -17.02 -14.69 7.80
CA ILE A 586 -18.34 -14.31 8.30
C ILE A 586 -19.03 -13.52 7.20
N PHE A 587 -20.26 -13.87 6.90
CA PHE A 587 -21.00 -13.31 5.78
C PHE A 587 -22.12 -12.40 6.29
N GLU A 588 -22.05 -11.16 5.84
CA GLU A 588 -23.11 -10.17 6.03
C GLU A 588 -24.35 -10.54 5.20
N THR A 589 -25.50 -10.15 5.72
CA THR A 589 -26.79 -10.18 5.01
C THR A 589 -27.54 -8.91 5.34
N ASP A 590 -28.47 -8.52 4.48
CA ASP A 590 -29.40 -7.45 4.83
C ASP A 590 -30.23 -7.86 6.06
N PRO A 591 -30.50 -6.92 6.99
CA PRO A 591 -31.43 -7.17 8.07
C PRO A 591 -32.79 -7.58 7.51
N VAL A 592 -33.44 -8.54 8.17
CA VAL A 592 -34.79 -8.94 7.80
C VAL A 592 -35.71 -7.79 8.19
N THR A 593 -36.25 -7.10 7.17
CA THR A 593 -37.20 -6.00 7.36
C THR A 593 -38.62 -6.45 7.08
N THR A 594 -39.54 -6.12 7.97
CA THR A 594 -40.98 -6.26 7.74
C THR A 594 -41.60 -4.88 7.65
N TYR A 595 -42.19 -4.51 6.51
CA TYR A 595 -42.92 -3.25 6.40
C TYR A 595 -44.22 -3.33 7.20
N LEU A 596 -44.55 -2.25 7.91
CA LEU A 596 -45.78 -2.20 8.70
C LEU A 596 -47.03 -2.27 7.82
N SER A 597 -46.94 -1.83 6.56
CA SER A 597 -48.01 -1.99 5.57
C SER A 597 -48.24 -3.43 5.11
N ASP A 598 -47.28 -4.33 5.29
CA ASP A 598 -47.42 -5.77 5.03
C ASP A 598 -47.93 -6.55 6.24
N MET A 599 -48.10 -5.89 7.39
CA MET A 599 -48.58 -6.48 8.63
C MET A 599 -50.00 -6.07 8.94
N ASP A 600 -50.72 -6.92 9.66
CA ASP A 600 -51.96 -6.52 10.30
C ASP A 600 -51.64 -5.82 11.62
N TRP A 601 -52.17 -4.61 11.79
CA TRP A 601 -52.12 -3.90 13.06
C TRP A 601 -53.08 -4.56 14.07
N PHE A 602 -52.78 -4.43 15.35
CA PHE A 602 -53.64 -4.90 16.43
C PHE A 602 -54.91 -4.04 16.54
N SER A 603 -54.74 -2.72 16.45
CA SER A 603 -55.85 -1.76 16.39
C SER A 603 -55.40 -0.52 15.64
N ALA A 604 -56.33 0.15 14.96
CA ALA A 604 -56.06 1.42 14.32
C ALA A 604 -57.29 2.34 14.39
N THR A 605 -57.07 3.62 14.66
CA THR A 605 -58.09 4.67 14.67
C THR A 605 -57.61 5.85 13.83
N ILE A 606 -58.55 6.58 13.23
CA ILE A 606 -58.28 7.74 12.38
C ILE A 606 -59.44 8.74 12.49
N GLY A 607 -59.13 10.04 12.49
CA GLY A 607 -60.12 11.11 12.62
C GLY A 607 -60.95 11.32 11.37
N TRP A 608 -60.38 11.08 10.19
CA TRP A 608 -61.03 11.24 8.90
C TRP A 608 -60.50 10.24 7.87
N GLY A 609 -61.36 9.80 6.96
CA GLY A 609 -60.99 8.83 5.92
C GLY A 609 -60.70 7.43 6.46
N THR A 610 -59.84 6.70 5.78
CA THR A 610 -59.39 5.36 6.18
C THR A 610 -57.88 5.27 6.04
N ILE A 611 -57.21 4.69 7.02
CA ILE A 611 -55.77 4.41 6.93
C ILE A 611 -55.52 3.50 5.73
N GLN A 612 -54.62 3.91 4.86
CA GLN A 612 -54.27 3.17 3.65
C GLN A 612 -52.88 2.53 3.79
N LYS A 613 -52.76 1.31 3.24
CA LYS A 613 -51.47 0.61 3.09
C LYS A 613 -50.89 0.94 1.71
N ASP A 614 -49.66 1.42 1.69
CA ASP A 614 -48.89 1.79 0.50
C ASP A 614 -49.54 2.86 -0.41
N ARG A 615 -50.46 3.66 0.16
CA ARG A 615 -51.15 4.78 -0.48
C ARG A 615 -51.39 5.88 0.56
N SER A 616 -51.55 7.12 0.09
CA SER A 616 -52.00 8.26 0.92
C SER A 616 -53.41 8.02 1.45
N VAL A 617 -53.89 8.83 2.41
CA VAL A 617 -55.24 8.66 2.97
C VAL A 617 -56.36 8.80 1.90
N ASP A 618 -56.14 9.59 0.85
CA ASP A 618 -57.04 9.70 -0.32
C ASP A 618 -56.86 8.59 -1.37
N GLY A 619 -55.92 7.66 -1.15
CA GLY A 619 -55.66 6.53 -2.05
C GLY A 619 -54.67 6.84 -3.18
N ASN A 620 -53.97 7.97 -3.12
CA ASN A 620 -52.94 8.34 -4.09
C ASN A 620 -51.58 7.71 -3.74
N THR A 621 -50.57 7.97 -4.58
CA THR A 621 -49.18 7.53 -4.28
C THR A 621 -48.62 8.37 -3.14
N LEU A 622 -48.11 7.70 -2.09
CA LEU A 622 -47.42 8.34 -0.96
C LEU A 622 -46.32 9.27 -1.46
N LYS A 623 -46.37 10.54 -1.03
CA LYS A 623 -45.46 11.55 -1.56
C LYS A 623 -45.08 12.57 -0.49
N LEU A 624 -43.78 12.60 -0.15
CA LEU A 624 -43.21 13.54 0.81
C LEU A 624 -42.12 14.38 0.15
N ASN A 625 -42.18 15.70 0.34
CA ASN A 625 -41.25 16.68 -0.24
C ASN A 625 -40.90 16.38 -1.72
N ASN A 626 -41.94 16.18 -2.53
CA ASN A 626 -41.87 15.86 -3.95
C ASN A 626 -41.28 14.49 -4.34
N LYS A 627 -40.97 13.63 -3.38
CA LYS A 627 -40.47 12.27 -3.63
C LYS A 627 -41.55 11.23 -3.38
N THR A 628 -41.68 10.27 -4.30
CA THR A 628 -42.67 9.18 -4.21
C THR A 628 -42.13 7.97 -3.48
N TYR A 629 -42.99 7.29 -2.72
CA TYR A 629 -42.63 6.10 -1.95
C TYR A 629 -43.56 4.93 -2.26
N ALA A 630 -42.98 3.73 -2.37
CA ALA A 630 -43.74 2.52 -2.69
C ALA A 630 -44.34 1.84 -1.45
N LYS A 631 -43.75 2.04 -0.28
CA LYS A 631 -44.13 1.40 0.98
C LYS A 631 -44.43 2.44 2.05
N GLY A 632 -45.49 2.23 2.82
CA GLY A 632 -45.83 3.09 3.95
C GLY A 632 -47.29 3.02 4.38
N LEU A 633 -47.66 3.89 5.31
CA LEU A 633 -49.03 4.04 5.80
C LEU A 633 -49.46 5.50 5.62
N GLY A 634 -50.52 5.73 4.85
CA GLY A 634 -51.16 7.04 4.72
C GLY A 634 -52.28 7.19 5.74
N THR A 635 -52.27 8.27 6.52
CA THR A 635 -53.19 8.54 7.63
C THR A 635 -53.68 9.99 7.64
N HIS A 636 -54.52 10.32 8.62
CA HIS A 636 -55.01 11.67 8.85
C HIS A 636 -55.09 11.94 10.36
N ALA A 637 -54.80 13.17 10.81
CA ALA A 637 -54.91 13.50 12.23
C ALA A 637 -56.38 13.50 12.75
N HIS A 638 -56.68 13.06 13.97
CA HIS A 638 -55.83 12.26 14.84
C HIS A 638 -55.85 10.79 14.40
N SER A 639 -54.70 10.15 14.34
CA SER A 639 -54.63 8.69 14.11
C SER A 639 -53.76 7.99 15.14
N GLU A 640 -54.12 6.77 15.49
CA GLU A 640 -53.31 5.86 16.30
C GLU A 640 -53.30 4.48 15.62
N ILE A 641 -52.12 3.91 15.39
CA ILE A 641 -51.93 2.56 14.86
C ILE A 641 -51.08 1.76 15.84
N VAL A 642 -51.60 0.64 16.35
CA VAL A 642 -50.96 -0.19 17.37
C VAL A 642 -50.52 -1.52 16.78
N TYR A 643 -49.26 -1.88 16.98
CA TYR A 643 -48.69 -3.19 16.63
C TYR A 643 -48.22 -3.92 17.88
N LYS A 644 -48.51 -5.22 17.97
CA LYS A 644 -47.89 -6.13 18.95
C LYS A 644 -46.59 -6.67 18.36
N LEU A 645 -45.51 -6.50 19.11
CA LEU A 645 -44.15 -6.85 18.70
C LEU A 645 -43.70 -8.21 19.25
N ASP A 646 -44.27 -8.62 20.40
CA ASP A 646 -43.93 -9.84 21.13
C ASP A 646 -42.42 -10.03 21.38
N GLY A 647 -41.66 -8.92 21.50
CA GLY A 647 -40.21 -8.94 21.69
C GLY A 647 -39.38 -9.38 20.48
N GLN A 648 -39.99 -9.51 19.30
CA GLN A 648 -39.34 -10.11 18.11
C GLN A 648 -38.46 -9.16 17.30
N TYR A 649 -38.57 -7.85 17.53
CA TYR A 649 -37.96 -6.81 16.70
C TYR A 649 -36.91 -6.02 17.49
N THR A 650 -35.84 -5.59 16.83
CA THR A 650 -34.75 -4.82 17.44
C THR A 650 -34.89 -3.32 17.21
N SER A 651 -35.54 -2.89 16.12
CA SER A 651 -35.81 -1.46 15.87
C SER A 651 -37.00 -1.21 14.95
N PHE A 652 -37.55 0.01 15.05
CA PHE A 652 -38.51 0.59 14.12
C PHE A 652 -37.88 1.78 13.39
N ALA A 653 -38.03 1.83 12.07
CA ALA A 653 -37.56 2.94 11.25
C ALA A 653 -38.62 3.41 10.24
N ALA A 654 -38.70 4.72 10.02
CA ALA A 654 -39.59 5.35 9.03
C ALA A 654 -39.07 6.73 8.60
N LEU A 655 -39.64 7.29 7.54
CA LEU A 655 -39.65 8.73 7.28
C LEU A 655 -41.08 9.24 7.45
N VAL A 656 -41.25 10.41 8.07
CA VAL A 656 -42.56 11.00 8.35
C VAL A 656 -42.69 12.40 7.77
N GLY A 657 -43.90 12.76 7.36
CA GLY A 657 -44.23 14.10 6.88
C GLY A 657 -45.68 14.25 6.40
N VAL A 658 -46.08 15.48 6.12
CA VAL A 658 -47.39 15.79 5.52
C VAL A 658 -47.37 15.38 4.03
N ASP A 659 -48.38 14.64 3.58
CA ASP A 659 -48.48 14.20 2.18
C ASP A 659 -48.59 15.41 1.24
N ASN A 660 -47.87 15.41 0.12
CA ASN A 660 -47.90 16.48 -0.86
C ASN A 660 -49.29 16.79 -1.45
N GLU A 661 -50.27 15.89 -1.35
CA GLU A 661 -51.62 16.04 -1.92
C GLU A 661 -52.41 17.20 -1.31
N VAL A 662 -52.11 17.60 -0.08
CA VAL A 662 -52.82 18.69 0.63
C VAL A 662 -52.21 20.08 0.45
N GLY A 663 -51.11 20.21 -0.31
CA GLY A 663 -50.43 21.49 -0.49
C GLY A 663 -49.94 22.07 0.85
N THR A 664 -50.04 23.39 1.06
CA THR A 664 -49.40 24.07 2.21
C THR A 664 -50.28 24.16 3.46
N VAL A 665 -51.39 23.44 3.53
CA VAL A 665 -52.41 23.64 4.58
C VAL A 665 -52.21 22.73 5.78
N GLY A 666 -51.86 21.46 5.57
CA GLY A 666 -51.79 20.47 6.65
C GLY A 666 -50.72 20.79 7.70
N SER A 667 -51.05 20.51 8.97
CA SER A 667 -50.14 20.65 10.09
C SER A 667 -50.30 19.48 11.07
N VAL A 668 -49.26 18.65 11.21
CA VAL A 668 -49.34 17.43 12.03
C VAL A 668 -48.12 17.22 12.90
N GLU A 669 -48.27 16.52 14.01
CA GLU A 669 -47.15 15.98 14.79
C GLU A 669 -47.20 14.45 14.79
N PHE A 670 -46.07 13.83 14.47
CA PHE A 670 -45.85 12.39 14.53
C PHE A 670 -45.22 12.02 15.87
N GLN A 671 -45.76 10.99 16.52
CA GLN A 671 -45.19 10.41 17.73
C GLN A 671 -45.05 8.90 17.60
N VAL A 672 -43.93 8.38 18.11
CA VAL A 672 -43.73 6.93 18.29
C VAL A 672 -43.75 6.61 19.77
N VAL A 673 -44.70 5.79 20.18
CA VAL A 673 -44.84 5.33 21.56
C VAL A 673 -44.52 3.84 21.64
N VAL A 674 -43.60 3.46 22.52
CA VAL A 674 -43.19 2.07 22.72
C VAL A 674 -43.39 1.70 24.18
N ASP A 675 -44.13 0.63 24.46
CA ASP A 675 -44.50 0.20 25.82
C ASP A 675 -44.97 1.38 26.72
N ASN A 676 -45.84 2.24 26.18
CA ASN A 676 -46.39 3.46 26.80
C ASN A 676 -45.40 4.61 27.08
N GLN A 677 -44.23 4.61 26.44
CA GLN A 677 -43.27 5.73 26.48
C GLN A 677 -43.11 6.36 25.10
N VAL A 678 -43.23 7.68 25.00
CA VAL A 678 -42.93 8.42 23.77
C VAL A 678 -41.41 8.40 23.56
N LEU A 679 -40.95 7.74 22.50
CA LEU A 679 -39.52 7.64 22.15
C LEU A 679 -39.13 8.52 20.97
N PHE A 680 -40.12 9.02 20.23
CA PHE A 680 -39.92 10.00 19.17
C PHE A 680 -41.12 10.96 19.12
N SER A 681 -40.82 12.24 18.89
CA SER A 681 -41.78 13.26 18.45
C SER A 681 -41.12 14.05 17.33
N SER A 682 -41.86 14.29 16.25
CA SER A 682 -41.39 15.15 15.17
C SER A 682 -41.47 16.64 15.54
N GLY A 683 -42.24 17.02 16.56
CA GLY A 683 -42.86 18.35 16.62
C GLY A 683 -43.80 18.60 15.43
N VAL A 684 -44.38 19.80 15.35
CA VAL A 684 -45.28 20.16 14.24
C VAL A 684 -44.52 20.16 12.90
N MET A 685 -45.09 19.49 11.92
CA MET A 685 -44.60 19.36 10.56
C MET A 685 -45.62 19.95 9.57
N HIS A 686 -45.10 20.58 8.53
CA HIS A 686 -45.83 21.10 7.38
C HIS A 686 -45.28 20.47 6.10
N ASN A 687 -45.99 20.67 4.98
CA ASN A 687 -45.66 20.07 3.68
C ASN A 687 -44.32 20.54 3.07
N ASP A 688 -43.84 21.72 3.46
CA ASP A 688 -42.61 22.34 2.97
C ASP A 688 -41.36 21.97 3.80
N VAL A 689 -41.52 21.16 4.84
CA VAL A 689 -40.41 20.69 5.69
C VAL A 689 -39.84 19.38 5.14
N GLU A 690 -38.52 19.21 5.19
CA GLU A 690 -37.92 17.92 4.85
C GLU A 690 -38.48 16.79 5.73
N PRO A 691 -38.74 15.59 5.16
CA PRO A 691 -39.27 14.47 5.93
C PRO A 691 -38.32 14.12 7.07
N LYS A 692 -38.87 13.87 8.26
CA LYS A 692 -38.05 13.52 9.42
C LYS A 692 -37.80 12.03 9.50
N GLU A 693 -36.57 11.65 9.77
CA GLU A 693 -36.20 10.26 10.00
C GLU A 693 -36.56 9.83 11.42
N VAL A 694 -37.18 8.66 11.51
CA VAL A 694 -37.55 7.98 12.74
C VAL A 694 -36.68 6.75 12.86
N ASN A 695 -36.00 6.59 14.00
CA ASN A 695 -35.27 5.38 14.35
C ASN A 695 -35.38 5.13 15.86
N VAL A 696 -36.09 4.07 16.24
CA VAL A 696 -36.43 3.76 17.63
C VAL A 696 -36.01 2.33 17.97
N ASN A 697 -35.33 2.15 19.10
CA ASN A 697 -34.95 0.83 19.62
C ASN A 697 -36.19 0.07 20.14
N LEU A 698 -36.35 -1.18 19.70
CA LEU A 698 -37.45 -2.08 20.09
C LEU A 698 -36.98 -3.34 20.83
N SER A 699 -35.69 -3.46 21.17
CA SER A 699 -35.15 -4.65 21.81
C SER A 699 -35.90 -5.00 23.10
N GLY A 700 -36.54 -6.17 23.11
CA GLY A 700 -37.34 -6.67 24.24
C GLY A 700 -38.66 -5.93 24.48
N LYS A 701 -39.12 -5.12 23.53
CA LYS A 701 -40.37 -4.34 23.62
C LYS A 701 -41.55 -5.10 23.04
N ASN A 702 -42.74 -4.84 23.58
CA ASN A 702 -43.93 -5.65 23.27
C ASN A 702 -44.97 -4.91 22.43
N GLU A 703 -44.98 -3.57 22.47
CA GLU A 703 -45.97 -2.75 21.78
C GLU A 703 -45.35 -1.53 21.13
N LEU A 704 -45.75 -1.25 19.88
CA LEU A 704 -45.43 -0.05 19.12
C LEU A 704 -46.73 0.68 18.76
N LYS A 705 -46.81 1.99 19.03
CA LYS A 705 -47.88 2.87 18.55
C LYS A 705 -47.31 3.96 17.65
N LEU A 706 -47.94 4.14 16.50
CA LEU A 706 -47.73 5.25 15.60
C LEU A 706 -48.89 6.23 15.79
N ILE A 707 -48.59 7.44 16.24
CA ILE A 707 -49.60 8.46 16.55
C ILE A 707 -49.36 9.66 15.64
N VAL A 708 -50.45 10.20 15.10
CA VAL A 708 -50.46 11.51 14.41
C VAL A 708 -51.47 12.39 15.14
N THR A 709 -51.03 13.57 15.58
CA THR A 709 -51.90 14.61 16.15
C THR A 709 -51.95 15.83 15.25
N ASP A 710 -52.94 16.71 15.45
CA ASP A 710 -52.95 18.03 14.79
C ASP A 710 -51.78 18.90 15.30
N GLY A 711 -51.44 19.94 14.53
CA GLY A 711 -50.43 20.94 14.89
C GLY A 711 -50.97 22.11 15.72
N GLY A 712 -52.19 22.02 16.26
CA GLY A 712 -52.82 23.03 17.11
C GLY A 712 -53.76 24.01 16.38
N ASP A 713 -53.99 23.84 15.08
CA ASP A 713 -54.89 24.67 14.25
C ASP A 713 -56.14 23.93 13.73
N GLY A 714 -56.35 22.70 14.22
CA GLY A 714 -57.46 21.82 13.86
C GLY A 714 -57.12 20.91 12.68
N ILE A 715 -57.92 19.87 12.47
CA ILE A 715 -57.53 18.72 11.63
C ILE A 715 -57.62 18.93 10.11
N ASN A 716 -57.72 20.16 9.62
CA ASN A 716 -58.05 20.38 8.21
C ASN A 716 -56.86 20.05 7.29
N SER A 717 -57.04 19.05 6.40
CA SER A 717 -56.01 18.64 5.44
C SER A 717 -54.75 18.06 6.10
N ASP A 718 -54.91 17.44 7.27
CA ASP A 718 -53.83 16.83 8.06
C ASP A 718 -53.47 15.43 7.55
N HIS A 719 -53.20 15.33 6.24
CA HIS A 719 -52.85 14.08 5.58
C HIS A 719 -51.38 13.77 5.88
N ALA A 720 -51.13 12.63 6.51
CA ALA A 720 -49.87 12.30 7.14
C ALA A 720 -49.36 10.94 6.66
N ASP A 721 -48.11 10.87 6.22
CA ASP A 721 -47.53 9.61 5.76
C ASP A 721 -46.41 9.11 6.67
N TRP A 722 -46.46 7.82 6.99
CA TRP A 722 -45.35 7.04 7.51
C TRP A 722 -44.72 6.24 6.36
N VAL A 723 -43.75 6.81 5.62
CA VAL A 723 -43.14 6.15 4.46
C VAL A 723 -41.95 5.28 4.84
N ASN A 724 -41.78 4.16 4.12
CA ASN A 724 -40.81 3.10 4.42
C ASN A 724 -40.83 2.60 5.88
N ALA A 725 -42.00 2.73 6.53
CA ALA A 725 -42.21 2.34 7.92
C ALA A 725 -42.03 0.82 8.07
N ARG A 726 -40.99 0.42 8.80
CA ARG A 726 -40.55 -0.98 8.88
C ARG A 726 -40.02 -1.34 10.26
N LEU A 727 -40.23 -2.60 10.61
CA LEU A 727 -39.59 -3.26 11.74
C LEU A 727 -38.36 -4.02 11.24
N ILE A 728 -37.31 -4.05 12.05
CA ILE A 728 -36.05 -4.73 11.77
C ILE A 728 -35.86 -5.83 12.82
N ASN A 729 -35.57 -7.05 12.36
CA ASN A 729 -35.18 -8.18 13.22
C ASN A 729 -33.68 -8.17 13.49
#